data_AF-A0A7S4A6K7-F1
#
_entry.id   AF-A0A7S4A6K7-F1
#
_cell.length_a   1.000
_cell.length_b   1.000
_cell.length_c   1.000
_cell.angle_alpha   90.00
_cell.angle_beta   90.00
_cell.angle_gamma   90.00
#
_symmetry.space_group_name_H-M   'P 1'
#
loop_
_entity.id
_entity.type
_entity.pdbx_description
1 polymer ?
#
loop_
_entity_poly.entity_id
_entity_poly.type
_entity_poly.pdbx_seq_one_letter_code
_entity_poly.pdbx_strand_id
1 'polypeptide(L)'
;MRWCTLIAAASAFAPAPARRRLAPLRGGLSIDDGVSLLFVGGKGGVGKTSVSAAIAQRWSREGGRVLIVSTDPAHSLGDAVQKELKSTPIRIADGLDAVEVDADGAMAEWRKAVEAFDAESFAGRYGPLGVEAVRALGADEFVELLANPPPGVDELVALADILKYARDDTYDRVVVDTAPTGHALRLLDLPDFADEFVDRLLRLRDRVGSLASLAGSFGLGGAVDSVASDIDSVAGKLDDLRDKISAVRSALADGSRTEFLAVCLPTKLAFAETTRLARDLAQNTRGGGIKLKTVVVNRVVDEATFGDQQVQRLATRQRLLLDRYLKKELRGTLCTEAPLATSGQELVGVFGLRFFGGPLFSDWTDLFAPSKSSKLIVCGGKGGVGKTTVAASLAVAFADQGLSTAIVSTDPAHSLGDALDLTLGKELTEVDTYGASAKLVALEVDADSTARDAASVLASNLGEKLRQSGADSGLADLADAFETPPPGLDELVSLLRVLELLRSKEYDRVVLDTAPTGHTLRLLALPELLDDFAERAAAARDRLKRNPLVGAALASLSGNVDDSIEEARDRVRELQDDAFAMDAVLKNADRCEFVMVAAPTDLSLTETDDLKRSLDESGVKAQRLVVNGILDEAACKNFASSSLQTQRENLEALDSLARELSLSIATAPQFDEDLDGLEGLEALGGALFK
;
A
#
# COMPACT_ATOMS: atom_id res chain seq x y z
N MET A 1 -25.52 -26.59 9.95
CA MET A 1 -24.81 -27.43 10.93
C MET A 1 -23.33 -27.71 10.58
N ARG A 2 -22.68 -26.94 9.68
CA ARG A 2 -21.28 -27.19 9.25
C ARG A 2 -20.23 -26.28 9.92
N TRP A 3 -20.64 -25.33 10.76
CA TRP A 3 -19.73 -24.37 11.42
C TRP A 3 -19.16 -24.87 12.76
N CYS A 4 -19.82 -25.81 13.45
CA CYS A 4 -19.31 -26.33 14.73
C CYS A 4 -18.13 -27.30 14.58
N THR A 5 -17.95 -27.91 13.40
CA THR A 5 -16.87 -28.87 13.15
C THR A 5 -15.56 -28.22 12.71
N LEU A 6 -15.59 -27.00 12.18
CA LEU A 6 -14.39 -26.22 11.83
C LEU A 6 -13.69 -25.63 13.07
N ILE A 7 -14.45 -25.31 14.13
CA ILE A 7 -13.88 -24.93 15.44
C ILE A 7 -13.10 -26.10 16.07
N ALA A 8 -13.45 -27.35 15.75
CA ALA A 8 -12.74 -28.52 16.24
C ALA A 8 -11.43 -28.79 15.47
N ALA A 9 -11.31 -28.40 14.20
CA ALA A 9 -10.06 -28.54 13.44
C ALA A 9 -9.00 -27.48 13.82
N ALA A 10 -9.43 -26.34 14.37
CA ALA A 10 -8.54 -25.35 14.99
C ALA A 10 -7.81 -25.87 16.24
N SER A 11 -8.17 -27.07 16.74
CA SER A 11 -7.53 -27.71 17.91
C SER A 11 -6.30 -28.58 17.57
N ALA A 12 -5.94 -28.72 16.29
CA ALA A 12 -4.78 -29.51 15.86
C ALA A 12 -3.44 -28.75 16.00
N PHE A 13 -3.46 -27.43 16.21
CA PHE A 13 -2.28 -26.68 16.60
C PHE A 13 -2.20 -26.63 18.12
N ALA A 14 -1.12 -27.20 18.68
CA ALA A 14 -0.87 -27.18 20.11
C ALA A 14 -1.00 -25.75 20.67
N PRO A 15 -1.61 -25.56 21.86
CA PRO A 15 -1.65 -24.25 22.50
C PRO A 15 -0.22 -23.73 22.64
N ALA A 16 0.01 -22.49 22.20
CA ALA A 16 1.31 -21.85 22.35
C ALA A 16 1.74 -21.92 23.84
N PRO A 17 2.96 -22.37 24.16
CA PRO A 17 3.46 -22.41 25.52
C PRO A 17 3.35 -21.04 26.22
N ALA A 18 3.28 -21.07 27.55
CA ALA A 18 3.10 -19.88 28.37
C ALA A 18 4.35 -18.98 28.29
N ARG A 19 4.31 -17.98 27.40
CA ARG A 19 5.35 -16.95 27.27
C ARG A 19 5.60 -16.24 28.59
N ARG A 20 6.84 -15.79 28.80
CA ARG A 20 7.20 -14.93 29.91
C ARG A 20 6.38 -13.64 29.81
N ARG A 21 5.43 -13.45 30.73
CA ARG A 21 4.72 -12.17 30.86
C ARG A 21 5.71 -11.13 31.35
N LEU A 22 6.06 -10.17 30.50
CA LEU A 22 6.77 -8.97 30.93
C LEU A 22 5.79 -8.09 31.70
N ALA A 23 6.30 -7.35 32.67
CA ALA A 23 5.49 -6.38 33.41
C ALA A 23 4.95 -5.32 32.44
N PRO A 24 3.80 -4.70 32.76
CA PRO A 24 3.29 -3.59 31.95
C PRO A 24 4.31 -2.47 32.02
N LEU A 25 4.64 -1.90 30.87
CA LEU A 25 5.35 -0.62 30.86
C LEU A 25 4.42 0.40 31.53
N ARG A 26 4.87 0.97 32.65
CA ARG A 26 4.14 2.02 33.39
C ARG A 26 4.66 3.39 32.90
N GLY A 27 3.75 4.29 32.52
CA GLY A 27 4.04 5.61 31.96
C GLY A 27 2.88 6.15 31.13
N GLY A 28 3.10 7.21 30.34
CA GLY A 28 2.12 7.77 29.41
C GLY A 28 1.65 6.80 28.33
N LEU A 29 2.50 5.87 27.90
CA LEU A 29 2.17 4.77 26.98
C LEU A 29 1.88 3.46 27.74
N SER A 30 0.64 2.95 27.65
CA SER A 30 0.22 1.68 28.25
C SER A 30 -0.03 0.64 27.16
N ILE A 31 0.63 -0.52 27.27
CA ILE A 31 0.42 -1.70 26.43
C ILE A 31 0.16 -2.89 27.36
N ASP A 32 -0.85 -3.70 27.06
CA ASP A 32 -1.26 -4.81 27.93
C ASP A 32 -0.18 -5.91 28.07
N ASP A 33 -0.04 -6.47 29.27
CA ASP A 33 0.95 -7.53 29.59
C ASP A 33 0.84 -8.79 28.74
N GLY A 34 -0.37 -9.08 28.26
CA GLY A 34 -0.68 -10.23 27.42
C GLY A 34 -0.20 -10.08 25.98
N VAL A 35 0.11 -8.85 25.54
CA VAL A 35 0.46 -8.55 24.16
C VAL A 35 1.81 -9.17 23.83
N SER A 36 1.82 -10.12 22.90
CA SER A 36 3.03 -10.69 22.31
C SER A 36 3.32 -10.12 20.92
N LEU A 37 2.33 -9.50 20.28
CA LEU A 37 2.42 -8.95 18.93
C LEU A 37 1.85 -7.53 18.90
N LEU A 38 2.68 -6.54 18.59
CA LEU A 38 2.28 -5.15 18.49
C LEU A 38 2.41 -4.68 17.03
N PHE A 39 1.31 -4.27 16.43
CA PHE A 39 1.33 -3.57 15.15
C PHE A 39 1.40 -2.07 15.38
N VAL A 40 2.31 -1.39 14.70
CA VAL A 40 2.44 0.07 14.75
C VAL A 40 2.12 0.64 13.37
N GLY A 41 1.03 1.39 13.29
CA GLY A 41 0.50 1.93 12.03
C GLY A 41 0.19 3.43 12.11
N GLY A 42 -0.18 4.02 10.97
CA GLY A 42 -0.39 5.46 10.82
C GLY A 42 0.15 6.02 9.51
N LYS A 43 -0.12 7.31 9.25
CA LYS A 43 0.27 8.00 8.00
C LYS A 43 1.78 7.89 7.77
N GLY A 44 2.23 7.95 6.51
CA GLY A 44 3.66 8.07 6.22
C GLY A 44 4.26 9.31 6.91
N GLY A 45 5.52 9.23 7.35
CA GLY A 45 6.26 10.38 7.89
C GLY A 45 5.94 10.80 9.34
N VAL A 46 4.97 10.17 10.02
CA VAL A 46 4.58 10.48 11.41
C VAL A 46 5.56 9.97 12.48
N GLY A 47 6.55 9.16 12.08
CA GLY A 47 7.55 8.56 12.98
C GLY A 47 7.22 7.16 13.50
N LYS A 48 6.42 6.37 12.75
CA LYS A 48 6.11 4.96 13.09
C LYS A 48 7.35 4.16 13.41
N THR A 49 8.30 4.10 12.48
CA THR A 49 9.54 3.32 12.62
C THR A 49 10.33 3.70 13.87
N SER A 50 10.48 5.00 14.15
CA SER A 50 11.16 5.47 15.36
C SER A 50 10.40 5.08 16.64
N VAL A 51 9.06 5.21 16.66
CA VAL A 51 8.22 4.79 17.80
C VAL A 51 8.29 3.27 17.99
N SER A 52 8.17 2.48 16.92
CA SER A 52 8.30 1.02 16.91
C SER A 52 9.64 0.59 17.50
N ALA A 53 10.74 1.17 17.02
CA ALA A 53 12.09 0.85 17.46
C ALA A 53 12.36 1.29 18.91
N ALA A 54 11.82 2.45 19.33
CA ALA A 54 11.90 2.92 20.71
C ALA A 54 11.14 2.01 21.70
N ILE A 55 9.94 1.56 21.33
CA ILE A 55 9.17 0.57 22.12
C ILE A 55 9.95 -0.74 22.22
N ALA A 56 10.45 -1.24 21.09
CA ALA A 56 11.19 -2.51 21.04
C ALA A 56 12.46 -2.46 21.91
N GLN A 57 13.22 -1.36 21.82
CA GLN A 57 14.39 -1.16 22.65
C GLN A 57 14.07 -1.03 24.13
N ARG A 58 13.00 -0.31 24.49
CA ARG A 58 12.57 -0.19 25.88
C ARG A 58 12.25 -1.55 26.49
N TRP A 59 11.51 -2.40 25.77
CA TRP A 59 11.21 -3.77 26.23
C TRP A 59 12.46 -4.63 26.36
N SER A 60 13.43 -4.49 25.45
CA SER A 60 14.70 -5.20 25.53
C SER A 60 15.51 -4.79 26.77
N ARG A 61 15.54 -3.49 27.10
CA ARG A 61 16.19 -2.97 28.32
C ARG A 61 15.57 -3.47 29.62
N GLU A 62 14.30 -3.87 29.60
CA GLU A 62 13.64 -4.52 30.75
C GLU A 62 13.89 -6.03 30.83
N GLY A 63 14.79 -6.55 29.99
CA GLY A 63 15.16 -7.95 29.94
C GLY A 63 14.17 -8.82 29.18
N GLY A 64 13.36 -8.21 28.30
CA GLY A 64 12.55 -8.92 27.31
C GLY A 64 13.39 -9.34 26.11
N ARG A 65 13.05 -10.48 25.51
CA ARG A 65 13.55 -10.89 24.19
C ARG A 65 12.60 -10.35 23.15
N VAL A 66 13.05 -9.38 22.37
CA VAL A 66 12.19 -8.61 21.47
C VAL A 66 12.67 -8.78 20.04
N LEU A 67 11.73 -8.98 19.12
CA LEU A 67 11.96 -8.88 17.69
C LEU A 67 11.25 -7.63 17.18
N ILE A 68 11.95 -6.77 16.45
CA ILE A 68 11.32 -5.75 15.61
C ILE A 68 11.38 -6.17 14.14
N VAL A 69 10.27 -6.01 13.44
CA VAL A 69 10.13 -6.38 12.04
C VAL A 69 9.70 -5.16 11.24
N SER A 70 10.40 -4.88 10.15
CA SER A 70 9.92 -3.93 9.14
C SER A 70 9.27 -4.64 7.98
N THR A 71 8.09 -4.17 7.59
CA THR A 71 7.44 -4.50 6.32
C THR A 71 7.47 -3.33 5.33
N ASP A 72 8.24 -2.28 5.64
CA ASP A 72 8.33 -1.09 4.79
C ASP A 72 9.39 -1.34 3.70
N PRO A 73 9.04 -1.29 2.40
CA PRO A 73 10.01 -1.48 1.32
C PRO A 73 11.10 -0.39 1.27
N ALA A 74 10.92 0.74 1.98
CA ALA A 74 11.83 1.87 1.95
C ALA A 74 13.04 1.78 2.91
N HIS A 75 13.36 0.61 3.48
CA HIS A 75 14.50 0.40 4.41
C HIS A 75 14.54 1.29 5.67
N SER A 76 13.42 1.94 6.02
CA SER A 76 13.32 2.93 7.11
C SER A 76 13.85 2.43 8.47
N LEU A 77 13.71 1.14 8.77
CA LEU A 77 14.14 0.57 10.05
C LEU A 77 15.65 0.44 10.17
N GLY A 78 16.34 0.06 9.08
CA GLY A 78 17.80 -0.07 9.07
C GLY A 78 18.50 1.25 9.37
N ASP A 79 17.97 2.33 8.81
CA ASP A 79 18.43 3.70 9.09
C ASP A 79 18.17 4.10 10.53
N ALA A 80 16.95 3.88 11.04
CA ALA A 80 16.57 4.22 12.41
C ALA A 80 17.45 3.52 13.46
N VAL A 81 17.86 2.27 13.21
CA VAL A 81 18.77 1.52 14.12
C VAL A 81 20.25 1.64 13.75
N GLN A 82 20.56 2.33 12.64
CA GLN A 82 21.90 2.48 12.05
C GLN A 82 22.63 1.15 11.79
N LYS A 83 21.90 0.16 11.27
CA LYS A 83 22.44 -1.15 10.89
C LYS A 83 21.80 -1.65 9.61
N GLU A 84 22.61 -2.27 8.77
CA GLU A 84 22.13 -3.02 7.60
C GLU A 84 21.35 -4.25 8.09
N LEU A 85 20.06 -4.31 7.75
CA LEU A 85 19.16 -5.41 8.11
C LEU A 85 19.20 -6.51 7.05
N LYS A 86 18.61 -7.66 7.39
CA LYS A 86 18.54 -8.84 6.53
C LYS A 86 17.16 -9.48 6.63
N SER A 87 16.86 -10.37 5.68
CA SER A 87 15.67 -11.24 5.68
C SER A 87 15.63 -12.27 6.82
N THR A 88 16.73 -12.42 7.55
CA THR A 88 16.83 -13.24 8.77
C THR A 88 17.13 -12.38 9.99
N PRO A 89 16.56 -12.68 11.18
CA PRO A 89 16.80 -11.90 12.38
C PRO A 89 18.28 -11.71 12.69
N ILE A 90 18.67 -10.45 12.91
CA ILE A 90 20.01 -10.08 13.36
C ILE A 90 19.94 -9.39 14.72
N ARG A 91 20.91 -9.69 15.58
CA ARG A 91 21.03 -9.07 16.90
C ARG A 91 21.45 -7.61 16.78
N ILE A 92 20.60 -6.67 17.19
CA ILE A 92 20.91 -5.23 17.12
C ILE A 92 21.26 -4.63 18.50
N ALA A 93 20.70 -5.13 19.60
CA ALA A 93 21.08 -4.78 20.97
C ALA A 93 20.83 -5.96 21.91
N ASP A 94 21.30 -5.91 23.16
CA ASP A 94 21.06 -7.04 24.07
C ASP A 94 19.55 -7.29 24.30
N GLY A 95 19.06 -8.49 23.99
CA GLY A 95 17.64 -8.82 24.01
C GLY A 95 16.81 -8.22 22.87
N LEU A 96 17.41 -7.57 21.87
CA LEU A 96 16.71 -6.99 20.71
C LEU A 96 17.31 -7.48 19.39
N ASP A 97 16.50 -8.19 18.62
CA ASP A 97 16.80 -8.60 17.26
C ASP A 97 15.91 -7.81 16.28
N ALA A 98 16.40 -7.60 15.06
CA ALA A 98 15.69 -6.93 13.99
C ALA A 98 15.71 -7.76 12.71
N VAL A 99 14.62 -7.69 11.95
CA VAL A 99 14.49 -8.34 10.64
C VAL A 99 13.75 -7.41 9.69
N GLU A 100 14.14 -7.47 8.43
CA GLU A 100 13.49 -6.78 7.34
C GLU A 100 12.90 -7.81 6.40
N VAL A 101 11.61 -7.69 6.11
CA VAL A 101 10.93 -8.65 5.25
C VAL A 101 11.33 -8.42 3.80
N ASP A 102 11.83 -9.48 3.17
CA ASP A 102 12.09 -9.54 1.73
C ASP A 102 10.90 -10.21 1.01
N ALA A 103 9.90 -9.41 0.64
CA ALA A 103 8.71 -9.90 -0.05
C ALA A 103 9.05 -10.43 -1.46
N ASP A 104 9.93 -9.74 -2.19
CA ASP A 104 10.39 -10.13 -3.52
C ASP A 104 11.16 -11.45 -3.49
N GLY A 105 12.04 -11.63 -2.49
CA GLY A 105 12.77 -12.87 -2.26
C GLY A 105 11.84 -14.03 -1.89
N ALA A 106 10.88 -13.82 -0.99
CA ALA A 106 9.88 -14.83 -0.65
C ALA A 106 9.06 -15.27 -1.89
N MET A 107 8.73 -14.32 -2.76
CA MET A 107 8.05 -14.58 -4.02
C MET A 107 8.92 -15.30 -5.04
N ALA A 108 10.20 -14.94 -5.15
CA ALA A 108 11.14 -15.66 -6.01
C ALA A 108 11.35 -17.10 -5.55
N GLU A 109 11.36 -17.36 -4.24
CA GLU A 109 11.40 -18.71 -3.68
C GLU A 109 10.10 -19.48 -3.95
N TRP A 110 8.94 -18.85 -3.78
CA TRP A 110 7.65 -19.44 -4.16
C TRP A 110 7.63 -19.81 -5.64
N ARG A 111 8.01 -18.87 -6.53
CA ARG A 111 8.10 -19.11 -7.97
C ARG A 111 9.04 -20.25 -8.28
N LYS A 112 10.26 -20.28 -7.73
CA LYS A 112 11.18 -21.42 -7.91
C LYS A 112 10.60 -22.73 -7.42
N ALA A 113 9.88 -22.74 -6.30
CA ALA A 113 9.26 -23.93 -5.74
C ALA A 113 8.07 -24.43 -6.57
N VAL A 114 7.43 -23.55 -7.36
CA VAL A 114 6.39 -23.87 -8.34
C VAL A 114 7.01 -24.21 -9.70
N GLU A 115 8.02 -23.50 -10.18
CA GLU A 115 8.72 -23.75 -11.46
C GLU A 115 9.55 -25.04 -11.44
N ALA A 116 10.04 -25.46 -10.27
CA ALA A 116 10.63 -26.79 -10.08
C ALA A 116 9.62 -27.92 -10.40
N PHE A 117 8.34 -27.59 -10.52
CA PHE A 117 7.30 -28.40 -11.14
C PHE A 117 7.34 -28.25 -12.68
N ASP A 118 8.41 -28.72 -13.31
CA ASP A 118 8.65 -28.46 -14.74
C ASP A 118 7.94 -29.45 -15.67
N ALA A 119 7.32 -28.92 -16.72
CA ALA A 119 6.73 -29.63 -17.84
C ALA A 119 7.70 -30.58 -18.56
N GLU A 120 9.03 -30.35 -18.50
CA GLU A 120 10.03 -31.31 -19.00
C GLU A 120 10.10 -32.59 -18.16
N SER A 121 9.95 -32.49 -16.83
CA SER A 121 9.87 -33.66 -15.94
C SER A 121 8.60 -34.47 -16.19
N PHE A 122 7.52 -33.77 -16.58
CA PHE A 122 6.25 -34.33 -16.99
C PHE A 122 6.32 -35.00 -18.39
N ALA A 123 6.93 -34.33 -19.36
CA ALA A 123 7.10 -34.82 -20.72
C ALA A 123 8.07 -36.00 -20.82
N GLY A 124 9.14 -35.99 -20.02
CA GLY A 124 10.09 -37.09 -19.92
C GLY A 124 9.51 -38.36 -19.28
N ARG A 125 8.51 -38.24 -18.39
CA ARG A 125 7.87 -39.38 -17.70
C ARG A 125 6.67 -39.99 -18.43
N TYR A 126 5.86 -39.18 -19.14
CA TYR A 126 4.56 -39.61 -19.66
C TYR A 126 4.45 -39.69 -21.19
N GLY A 127 5.49 -39.27 -21.91
CA GLY A 127 5.49 -39.23 -23.36
C GLY A 127 4.46 -38.27 -23.96
N PRO A 128 4.44 -38.11 -25.30
CA PRO A 128 3.66 -37.06 -25.96
C PRO A 128 2.15 -37.14 -25.69
N LEU A 129 1.60 -38.36 -25.65
CA LEU A 129 0.17 -38.63 -25.45
C LEU A 129 -0.30 -38.38 -24.01
N GLY A 130 0.53 -38.70 -23.01
CA GLY A 130 0.21 -38.45 -21.60
C GLY A 130 0.25 -36.96 -21.27
N VAL A 131 1.22 -36.25 -21.83
CA VAL A 131 1.30 -34.78 -21.74
C VAL A 131 0.08 -34.15 -22.39
N GLU A 132 -0.32 -34.59 -23.58
CA GLU A 132 -1.46 -34.03 -24.30
C GLU A 132 -2.79 -34.29 -23.58
N ALA A 133 -2.95 -35.46 -22.96
CA ALA A 133 -4.11 -35.77 -22.13
C ALA A 133 -4.20 -34.90 -20.87
N VAL A 134 -3.08 -34.65 -20.19
CA VAL A 134 -3.06 -33.83 -18.97
C VAL A 134 -3.18 -32.33 -19.27
N ARG A 135 -2.60 -31.87 -20.39
CA ARG A 135 -2.82 -30.52 -20.92
C ARG A 135 -4.29 -30.26 -21.26
N ALA A 136 -4.98 -31.24 -21.83
CA ALA A 136 -6.42 -31.17 -22.08
C ALA A 136 -7.27 -31.12 -20.80
N LEU A 137 -6.67 -31.36 -19.62
CA LEU A 137 -7.34 -31.33 -18.32
C LEU A 137 -7.07 -30.04 -17.53
N GLY A 138 -6.37 -29.04 -18.10
CA GLY A 138 -6.15 -27.74 -17.46
C GLY A 138 -4.94 -27.70 -16.50
N ALA A 139 -4.04 -28.69 -16.55
CA ALA A 139 -2.85 -28.71 -15.68
C ALA A 139 -1.87 -27.56 -15.96
N ASP A 140 -1.70 -27.18 -17.23
CA ASP A 140 -0.88 -26.01 -17.59
C ASP A 140 -1.46 -24.72 -16.98
N GLU A 141 -2.80 -24.59 -16.92
CA GLU A 141 -3.50 -23.44 -16.34
C GLU A 141 -3.36 -23.40 -14.80
N PHE A 142 -3.43 -24.57 -14.16
CA PHE A 142 -3.17 -24.70 -12.72
C PHE A 142 -1.73 -24.29 -12.36
N VAL A 143 -0.73 -24.75 -13.13
CA VAL A 143 0.68 -24.38 -12.92
C VAL A 143 0.92 -22.89 -13.19
N GLU A 144 0.28 -22.34 -14.23
CA GLU A 144 0.42 -20.92 -14.60
C GLU A 144 -0.18 -19.96 -13.55
N LEU A 145 -1.35 -20.29 -12.98
CA LEU A 145 -1.96 -19.55 -11.86
C LEU A 145 -1.15 -19.64 -10.56
N LEU A 146 -0.45 -20.76 -10.34
CA LEU A 146 0.42 -20.93 -9.18
C LEU A 146 1.75 -20.19 -9.30
N ALA A 147 2.33 -20.15 -10.51
CA ALA A 147 3.59 -19.47 -10.78
C ALA A 147 3.42 -17.93 -10.73
N ASN A 148 2.19 -17.45 -10.96
CA ASN A 148 1.84 -16.04 -10.96
C ASN A 148 0.69 -15.77 -9.97
N PRO A 149 0.93 -15.85 -8.65
CA PRO A 149 -0.11 -15.52 -7.69
C PRO A 149 -0.45 -14.02 -7.77
N PRO A 150 -1.67 -13.63 -7.36
CA PRO A 150 -2.05 -12.23 -7.35
C PRO A 150 -1.13 -11.39 -6.44
N PRO A 151 -0.70 -10.18 -6.84
CA PRO A 151 -0.11 -9.19 -5.93
C PRO A 151 -1.01 -8.97 -4.69
N GLY A 152 -0.41 -8.83 -3.50
CA GLY A 152 -1.13 -8.95 -2.22
C GLY A 152 -0.79 -10.24 -1.48
N VAL A 153 -0.53 -11.33 -2.22
CA VAL A 153 -0.13 -12.62 -1.64
C VAL A 153 1.28 -12.54 -1.06
N ASP A 154 2.14 -11.72 -1.64
CA ASP A 154 3.50 -11.45 -1.18
C ASP A 154 3.52 -10.81 0.21
N GLU A 155 2.69 -9.79 0.46
CA GLU A 155 2.56 -9.21 1.80
C GLU A 155 1.96 -10.20 2.80
N LEU A 156 1.07 -11.09 2.36
CA LEU A 156 0.49 -12.11 3.23
C LEU A 156 1.50 -13.20 3.59
N VAL A 157 2.30 -13.67 2.63
CA VAL A 157 3.38 -14.65 2.85
C VAL A 157 4.43 -14.05 3.79
N ALA A 158 4.81 -12.79 3.56
CA ALA A 158 5.63 -12.00 4.45
C ALA A 158 5.08 -11.93 5.88
N LEU A 159 3.79 -11.62 6.03
CA LEU A 159 3.12 -11.52 7.33
C LEU A 159 3.05 -12.89 8.03
N ALA A 160 2.75 -13.96 7.31
CA ALA A 160 2.79 -15.33 7.83
C ALA A 160 4.19 -15.69 8.35
N ASP A 161 5.22 -15.25 7.62
CA ASP A 161 6.62 -15.41 8.02
C ASP A 161 6.97 -14.60 9.27
N ILE A 162 6.41 -13.41 9.45
CA ILE A 162 6.55 -12.66 10.70
C ILE A 162 5.91 -13.40 11.88
N LEU A 163 4.70 -13.93 11.67
CA LEU A 163 3.94 -14.58 12.74
C LEU A 163 4.58 -15.86 13.24
N LYS A 164 5.47 -16.50 12.46
CA LYS A 164 6.26 -17.63 12.96
C LYS A 164 7.08 -17.23 14.19
N TYR A 165 7.63 -16.02 14.22
CA TYR A 165 8.37 -15.47 15.36
C TYR A 165 7.45 -15.07 16.52
N ALA A 166 6.23 -14.61 16.21
CA ALA A 166 5.20 -14.33 17.22
C ALA A 166 4.60 -15.59 17.86
N ARG A 167 4.86 -16.77 17.27
CA ARG A 167 4.48 -18.09 17.80
C ARG A 167 5.64 -18.80 18.48
N ASP A 168 6.86 -18.65 17.99
CA ASP A 168 8.06 -19.26 18.56
C ASP A 168 8.49 -18.63 19.91
N ASP A 169 8.84 -19.47 20.88
CA ASP A 169 9.24 -19.08 22.25
C ASP A 169 10.59 -18.35 22.32
N THR A 170 11.23 -18.16 21.17
CA THR A 170 12.44 -17.37 21.00
C THR A 170 12.26 -15.93 21.48
N TYR A 171 11.11 -15.31 21.21
CA TYR A 171 10.82 -13.92 21.56
C TYR A 171 9.64 -13.80 22.54
N ASP A 172 9.75 -12.87 23.49
CA ASP A 172 8.68 -12.51 24.42
C ASP A 172 7.70 -11.51 23.78
N ARG A 173 8.20 -10.67 22.86
CA ARG A 173 7.45 -9.62 22.14
C ARG A 173 7.91 -9.51 20.69
N VAL A 174 6.99 -9.25 19.78
CA VAL A 174 7.25 -8.91 18.38
C VAL A 174 6.59 -7.57 18.08
N VAL A 175 7.36 -6.60 17.58
CA VAL A 175 6.89 -5.30 17.10
C VAL A 175 6.93 -5.30 15.59
N VAL A 176 5.81 -5.00 14.93
CA VAL A 176 5.71 -4.91 13.47
C VAL A 176 5.53 -3.45 13.10
N ASP A 177 6.56 -2.90 12.44
CA ASP A 177 6.52 -1.58 11.81
C ASP A 177 5.83 -1.71 10.45
N THR A 178 4.56 -1.32 10.38
CA THR A 178 3.73 -1.54 9.19
C THR A 178 3.93 -0.46 8.14
N ALA A 179 3.61 -0.80 6.89
CA ALA A 179 3.38 0.17 5.82
C ALA A 179 2.29 1.22 6.21
N PRO A 180 2.15 2.34 5.47
CA PRO A 180 1.17 3.38 5.76
C PRO A 180 -0.29 2.89 5.89
N THR A 181 -1.10 3.64 6.62
CA THR A 181 -2.46 3.32 7.09
C THR A 181 -3.39 2.67 6.07
N GLY A 182 -3.43 3.19 4.83
CA GLY A 182 -4.28 2.62 3.77
C GLY A 182 -3.87 1.21 3.31
N HIS A 183 -2.57 0.89 3.32
CA HIS A 183 -2.06 -0.45 3.05
C HIS A 183 -2.21 -1.37 4.27
N ALA A 184 -2.04 -0.83 5.49
CA ALA A 184 -2.17 -1.61 6.72
C ALA A 184 -3.61 -2.12 6.96
N LEU A 185 -4.63 -1.37 6.52
CA LEU A 185 -6.01 -1.84 6.55
C LEU A 185 -6.31 -2.89 5.47
N ARG A 186 -5.74 -2.76 4.26
CA ARG A 186 -5.80 -3.81 3.23
C ARG A 186 -5.28 -5.15 3.75
N LEU A 187 -4.24 -5.16 4.60
CA LEU A 187 -3.72 -6.37 5.25
C LEU A 187 -4.79 -7.13 6.08
N LEU A 188 -5.84 -6.46 6.56
CA LEU A 188 -6.93 -7.10 7.30
C LEU A 188 -7.91 -7.85 6.39
N ASP A 189 -8.05 -7.38 5.14
CA ASP A 189 -8.96 -7.96 4.13
C ASP A 189 -8.24 -8.99 3.23
N LEU A 190 -6.90 -8.92 3.14
CA LEU A 190 -6.08 -9.88 2.39
C LEU A 190 -6.33 -11.36 2.73
N PRO A 191 -6.59 -11.76 4.00
CA PRO A 191 -6.91 -13.15 4.31
C PRO A 191 -8.18 -13.65 3.63
N ASP A 192 -9.21 -12.80 3.47
CA ASP A 192 -10.45 -13.20 2.78
C ASP A 192 -10.21 -13.39 1.29
N PHE A 193 -9.46 -12.47 0.67
CA PHE A 193 -9.04 -12.59 -0.73
C PHE A 193 -8.19 -13.86 -0.96
N ALA A 194 -7.21 -14.11 -0.10
CA ALA A 194 -6.32 -15.24 -0.23
C ALA A 194 -7.03 -16.57 0.04
N ASP A 195 -7.96 -16.63 1.00
CA ASP A 195 -8.79 -17.81 1.24
C ASP A 195 -9.67 -18.11 0.02
N GLU A 196 -10.26 -17.09 -0.62
CA GLU A 196 -11.05 -17.27 -1.84
C GLU A 196 -10.18 -17.77 -3.00
N PHE A 197 -8.98 -17.21 -3.17
CA PHE A 197 -8.02 -17.64 -4.19
C PHE A 197 -7.58 -19.09 -3.97
N VAL A 198 -7.21 -19.46 -2.74
CA VAL A 198 -6.81 -20.82 -2.39
C VAL A 198 -7.97 -21.80 -2.59
N ASP A 199 -9.19 -21.45 -2.14
CA ASP A 199 -10.37 -22.29 -2.35
C ASP A 199 -10.64 -22.55 -3.85
N ARG A 200 -10.39 -21.56 -4.73
CA ARG A 200 -10.48 -21.74 -6.18
C ARG A 200 -9.42 -22.72 -6.70
N LEU A 201 -8.17 -22.59 -6.27
CA LEU A 201 -7.08 -23.51 -6.66
C LEU A 201 -7.34 -24.94 -6.18
N LEU A 202 -7.85 -25.12 -4.96
CA LEU A 202 -8.21 -26.43 -4.42
C LEU A 202 -9.37 -27.08 -5.18
N ARG A 203 -10.37 -26.30 -5.64
CA ARG A 203 -11.44 -26.82 -6.52
C ARG A 203 -10.92 -27.24 -7.89
N LEU A 204 -9.97 -26.49 -8.45
CA LEU A 204 -9.33 -26.85 -9.71
C LEU A 204 -8.55 -28.16 -9.56
N ARG A 205 -7.78 -28.31 -8.48
CA ARG A 205 -7.11 -29.55 -8.09
C ARG A 205 -8.07 -30.74 -8.00
N ASP A 206 -9.14 -30.62 -7.20
CA ASP A 206 -10.08 -31.73 -6.95
C ASP A 206 -10.69 -32.25 -8.26
N ARG A 207 -10.93 -31.34 -9.22
CA ARG A 207 -11.39 -31.71 -10.55
C ARG A 207 -10.32 -32.45 -11.36
N VAL A 208 -9.08 -31.96 -11.40
CA VAL A 208 -7.99 -32.67 -12.10
C VAL A 208 -7.78 -34.07 -11.51
N GLY A 209 -7.84 -34.22 -10.18
CA GLY A 209 -7.80 -35.50 -9.50
C GLY A 209 -8.99 -36.42 -9.84
N SER A 210 -10.20 -35.87 -9.92
CA SER A 210 -11.39 -36.64 -10.31
C SER A 210 -11.31 -37.15 -11.76
N LEU A 211 -10.80 -36.33 -12.69
CA LEU A 211 -10.64 -36.72 -14.10
C LEU A 211 -9.49 -37.70 -14.29
N ALA A 212 -8.41 -37.54 -13.52
CA ALA A 212 -7.34 -38.51 -13.39
C ALA A 212 -7.89 -39.88 -12.94
N SER A 213 -8.71 -39.92 -11.89
CA SER A 213 -9.31 -41.18 -11.41
C SER A 213 -10.21 -41.87 -12.45
N LEU A 214 -10.90 -41.09 -13.28
CA LEU A 214 -11.68 -41.59 -14.41
C LEU A 214 -10.77 -42.15 -15.51
N ALA A 215 -9.70 -41.45 -15.89
CA ALA A 215 -8.73 -41.94 -16.87
C ALA A 215 -8.03 -43.24 -16.39
N GLY A 216 -7.74 -43.34 -15.09
CA GLY A 216 -7.23 -44.57 -14.47
C GLY A 216 -8.17 -45.76 -14.64
N SER A 217 -9.49 -45.53 -14.58
CA SER A 217 -10.54 -46.54 -14.81
C SER A 217 -10.61 -47.03 -16.27
N PHE A 218 -10.00 -46.30 -17.21
CA PHE A 218 -9.88 -46.69 -18.63
C PHE A 218 -8.51 -47.33 -18.98
N GLY A 219 -7.70 -47.68 -17.98
CA GLY A 219 -6.42 -48.37 -18.20
C GLY A 219 -5.23 -47.44 -18.48
N LEU A 220 -5.38 -46.12 -18.26
CA LEU A 220 -4.31 -45.12 -18.37
C LEU A 220 -3.62 -44.84 -17.01
N GLY A 221 -3.89 -45.65 -15.99
CA GLY A 221 -3.57 -45.37 -14.57
C GLY A 221 -2.10 -45.15 -14.23
N GLY A 222 -1.16 -45.85 -14.88
CA GLY A 222 0.27 -45.75 -14.51
C GLY A 222 0.92 -44.39 -14.76
N ALA A 223 0.45 -43.64 -15.77
CA ALA A 223 0.88 -42.26 -15.99
C ALA A 223 0.12 -41.30 -15.06
N VAL A 224 -1.15 -41.60 -14.80
CA VAL A 224 -2.10 -40.72 -14.13
C VAL A 224 -1.93 -40.71 -12.61
N ASP A 225 -1.57 -41.85 -11.98
CA ASP A 225 -1.33 -41.95 -10.53
C ASP A 225 -0.14 -41.10 -10.08
N SER A 226 0.89 -40.98 -10.92
CA SER A 226 2.06 -40.15 -10.64
C SER A 226 1.85 -38.66 -10.92
N VAL A 227 0.93 -38.32 -11.83
CA VAL A 227 0.46 -36.94 -12.01
C VAL A 227 -0.37 -36.50 -10.81
N ALA A 228 -1.24 -37.37 -10.32
CA ALA A 228 -2.00 -37.13 -9.09
C ALA A 228 -1.06 -36.88 -7.91
N SER A 229 0.03 -37.66 -7.76
CA SER A 229 0.99 -37.43 -6.67
C SER A 229 1.77 -36.11 -6.77
N ASP A 230 2.11 -35.68 -7.98
CA ASP A 230 2.81 -34.41 -8.21
C ASP A 230 1.85 -33.24 -7.91
N ILE A 231 0.58 -33.33 -8.36
CA ILE A 231 -0.48 -32.35 -8.03
C ILE A 231 -0.78 -32.34 -6.53
N ASP A 232 -0.77 -33.49 -5.85
CA ASP A 232 -0.97 -33.60 -4.40
C ASP A 232 0.19 -32.95 -3.62
N SER A 233 1.42 -32.99 -4.13
CA SER A 233 2.54 -32.27 -3.51
C SER A 233 2.39 -30.75 -3.59
N VAL A 234 1.82 -30.23 -4.68
CA VAL A 234 1.51 -28.81 -4.85
C VAL A 234 0.30 -28.44 -3.98
N ALA A 235 -0.68 -29.33 -3.89
CA ALA A 235 -1.82 -29.18 -3.01
C ALA A 235 -1.43 -29.07 -1.53
N GLY A 236 -0.47 -29.87 -1.08
CA GLY A 236 0.07 -29.75 0.28
C GLY A 236 0.65 -28.37 0.56
N LYS A 237 1.32 -27.74 -0.42
CA LYS A 237 1.81 -26.35 -0.28
C LYS A 237 0.68 -25.32 -0.24
N LEU A 238 -0.41 -25.55 -0.98
CA LEU A 238 -1.61 -24.70 -0.93
C LEU A 238 -2.34 -24.84 0.41
N ASP A 239 -2.44 -26.05 0.95
CA ASP A 239 -2.99 -26.29 2.27
C ASP A 239 -2.10 -25.64 3.35
N ASP A 240 -0.76 -25.72 3.23
CA ASP A 240 0.16 -24.99 4.11
C ASP A 240 -0.04 -23.46 4.03
N LEU A 241 -0.26 -22.91 2.82
CA LEU A 241 -0.55 -21.49 2.63
C LEU A 241 -1.89 -21.12 3.27
N ARG A 242 -2.92 -21.94 3.10
CA ARG A 242 -4.23 -21.76 3.74
C ARG A 242 -4.12 -21.76 5.25
N ASP A 243 -3.35 -22.70 5.80
CA ASP A 243 -3.11 -22.81 7.23
C ASP A 243 -2.35 -21.57 7.74
N LYS A 244 -1.39 -21.06 6.97
CA LYS A 244 -0.72 -19.78 7.24
C LYS A 244 -1.67 -18.58 7.20
N ILE A 245 -2.55 -18.48 6.21
CA ILE A 245 -3.58 -17.42 6.10
C ILE A 245 -4.51 -17.45 7.31
N SER A 246 -5.04 -18.64 7.64
CA SER A 246 -5.92 -18.83 8.79
C SER A 246 -5.21 -18.51 10.11
N ALA A 247 -3.94 -18.90 10.20
CA ALA A 247 -3.06 -18.58 11.32
C ALA A 247 -2.87 -17.08 11.50
N VAL A 248 -2.71 -16.33 10.40
CA VAL A 248 -2.66 -14.87 10.40
C VAL A 248 -3.95 -14.30 10.94
N ARG A 249 -5.07 -14.64 10.32
CA ARG A 249 -6.40 -14.17 10.73
C ARG A 249 -6.65 -14.41 12.22
N SER A 250 -6.38 -15.61 12.71
CA SER A 250 -6.55 -15.95 14.13
C SER A 250 -5.63 -15.16 15.05
N ALA A 251 -4.39 -14.88 14.65
CA ALA A 251 -3.46 -14.08 15.45
C ALA A 251 -3.89 -12.61 15.51
N LEU A 252 -4.32 -12.05 14.38
CA LEU A 252 -4.83 -10.67 14.30
C LEU A 252 -6.12 -10.52 15.12
N ALA A 253 -6.95 -11.57 15.16
CA ALA A 253 -8.21 -11.58 15.90
C ALA A 253 -8.06 -11.71 17.42
N ASP A 254 -6.93 -12.22 17.90
CA ASP A 254 -6.69 -12.42 19.33
C ASP A 254 -6.27 -11.11 20.01
N GLY A 255 -7.26 -10.28 20.34
CA GLY A 255 -7.05 -9.01 21.06
C GLY A 255 -6.52 -9.16 22.50
N SER A 256 -6.23 -10.37 22.99
CA SER A 256 -5.50 -10.60 24.24
C SER A 256 -3.99 -10.70 24.04
N ARG A 257 -3.55 -10.98 22.81
CA ARG A 257 -2.15 -11.16 22.42
C ARG A 257 -1.67 -10.19 21.34
N THR A 258 -2.60 -9.61 20.60
CA THR A 258 -2.33 -8.69 19.49
C THR A 258 -2.97 -7.35 19.76
N GLU A 259 -2.20 -6.29 19.57
CA GLU A 259 -2.64 -4.91 19.75
C GLU A 259 -2.18 -4.06 18.56
N PHE A 260 -3.03 -3.10 18.17
CA PHE A 260 -2.67 -2.05 17.22
C PHE A 260 -2.40 -0.76 17.97
N LEU A 261 -1.31 -0.09 17.61
CA LEU A 261 -0.94 1.23 18.08
C LEU A 261 -0.89 2.17 16.87
N ALA A 262 -1.67 3.24 16.93
CA ALA A 262 -1.65 4.26 15.90
C ALA A 262 -0.65 5.35 16.29
N VAL A 263 0.16 5.82 15.33
CA VAL A 263 1.04 6.98 15.49
C VAL A 263 0.53 8.10 14.59
N CYS A 264 0.40 9.29 15.15
CA CYS A 264 -0.04 10.47 14.41
C CYS A 264 0.73 11.73 14.84
N LEU A 265 0.69 12.77 14.00
CA LEU A 265 1.18 14.10 14.34
C LEU A 265 0.02 14.94 14.89
N PRO A 266 0.28 15.95 15.73
CA PRO A 266 -0.75 16.81 16.32
C PRO A 266 -1.29 17.84 15.30
N THR A 267 -1.84 17.33 14.19
CA THR A 267 -2.39 18.09 13.07
C THR A 267 -3.80 17.59 12.72
N LYS A 268 -4.70 18.45 12.24
CA LYS A 268 -6.08 18.14 11.84
C LYS A 268 -6.10 17.05 10.78
N LEU A 269 -5.23 17.14 9.77
CA LEU A 269 -5.15 16.13 8.70
C LEU A 269 -4.73 14.75 9.24
N ALA A 270 -3.68 14.69 10.07
CA ALA A 270 -3.24 13.42 10.65
C ALA A 270 -4.28 12.84 11.63
N PHE A 271 -5.02 13.69 12.34
CA PHE A 271 -6.08 13.27 13.25
C PHE A 271 -7.33 12.80 12.52
N ALA A 272 -7.71 13.44 11.42
CA ALA A 272 -8.81 12.98 10.57
C ALA A 272 -8.54 11.57 10.04
N GLU A 273 -7.33 11.32 9.54
CA GLU A 273 -6.91 10.00 9.06
C GLU A 273 -6.86 8.96 10.20
N THR A 274 -6.32 9.33 11.37
CA THR A 274 -6.29 8.46 12.55
C THR A 274 -7.71 8.16 13.06
N THR A 275 -8.63 9.11 12.94
CA THR A 275 -10.05 8.93 13.30
C THR A 275 -10.73 7.92 12.39
N ARG A 276 -10.48 7.99 11.07
CA ARG A 276 -10.98 6.99 10.11
C ARG A 276 -10.43 5.61 10.45
N LEU A 277 -9.11 5.46 10.58
CA LEU A 277 -8.46 4.22 11.00
C LEU A 277 -9.07 3.64 12.29
N ALA A 278 -9.24 4.47 13.32
CA ALA A 278 -9.79 4.04 14.60
C ALA A 278 -11.23 3.53 14.48
N ARG A 279 -12.06 4.22 13.68
CA ARG A 279 -13.45 3.81 13.43
C ARG A 279 -13.52 2.55 12.57
N ASP A 280 -12.68 2.41 11.56
CA ASP A 280 -12.65 1.23 10.69
C ASP A 280 -12.24 -0.01 11.48
N LEU A 281 -11.17 0.10 12.29
CA LEU A 281 -10.76 -0.95 13.22
C LEU A 281 -11.88 -1.27 14.24
N ALA A 282 -12.57 -0.26 14.76
CA ALA A 282 -13.69 -0.48 15.68
C ALA A 282 -14.88 -1.19 14.99
N GLN A 283 -15.19 -0.87 13.73
CA GLN A 283 -16.32 -1.44 13.00
C GLN A 283 -16.03 -2.88 12.50
N ASN A 284 -14.79 -3.16 12.10
CA ASN A 284 -14.35 -4.47 11.63
C ASN A 284 -14.18 -5.51 12.77
N THR A 285 -14.44 -5.15 14.02
CA THR A 285 -14.35 -6.08 15.17
C THR A 285 -15.53 -7.03 15.36
N ARG A 286 -16.59 -6.99 14.52
CA ARG A 286 -17.72 -7.94 14.63
C ARG A 286 -17.35 -9.42 14.39
N GLY A 287 -16.14 -9.70 13.89
CA GLY A 287 -15.56 -11.04 13.77
C GLY A 287 -14.30 -11.29 14.62
N GLY A 288 -13.92 -10.36 15.50
CA GLY A 288 -12.62 -10.37 16.19
C GLY A 288 -11.52 -9.74 15.32
N GLY A 289 -11.52 -8.42 15.17
CA GLY A 289 -10.44 -7.68 14.47
C GLY A 289 -9.34 -7.23 15.44
N ILE A 290 -8.23 -6.70 14.91
CA ILE A 290 -7.16 -6.13 15.74
C ILE A 290 -7.71 -4.95 16.55
N LYS A 291 -7.42 -4.92 17.86
CA LYS A 291 -7.85 -3.83 18.73
C LYS A 291 -6.87 -2.67 18.70
N LEU A 292 -7.32 -1.52 18.23
CA LEU A 292 -6.67 -0.25 18.53
C LEU A 292 -6.98 0.12 19.99
N LYS A 293 -5.94 0.25 20.82
CA LYS A 293 -6.09 0.74 22.21
C LYS A 293 -5.36 2.04 22.47
N THR A 294 -4.31 2.31 21.71
CA THR A 294 -3.41 3.40 22.02
C THR A 294 -3.09 4.21 20.78
N VAL A 295 -3.18 5.54 20.93
CA VAL A 295 -2.72 6.51 19.94
C VAL A 295 -1.52 7.26 20.52
N VAL A 296 -0.40 7.19 19.82
CA VAL A 296 0.80 7.99 20.11
C VAL A 296 0.76 9.25 19.26
N VAL A 297 0.63 10.41 19.92
CA VAL A 297 0.80 11.71 19.28
C VAL A 297 2.27 12.08 19.35
N ASN A 298 2.96 11.98 18.22
CA ASN A 298 4.38 12.27 18.11
C ASN A 298 4.64 13.75 17.82
N ARG A 299 5.82 14.26 18.16
CA ARG A 299 6.25 15.65 17.88
C ARG A 299 5.39 16.71 18.58
N VAL A 300 4.96 16.42 19.81
CA VAL A 300 4.25 17.40 20.65
C VAL A 300 5.23 18.46 21.12
N VAL A 301 4.92 19.73 20.85
CA VAL A 301 5.70 20.86 21.33
C VAL A 301 5.31 21.14 22.77
N ASP A 302 6.31 21.17 23.66
CA ASP A 302 6.13 21.57 25.06
C ASP A 302 7.00 22.79 25.34
N GLU A 303 6.34 23.87 25.77
CA GLU A 303 6.94 25.18 26.08
C GLU A 303 8.07 25.06 27.12
N ALA A 304 8.03 24.06 28.00
CA ALA A 304 9.05 23.83 29.01
C ALA A 304 10.33 23.18 28.46
N THR A 305 10.23 22.44 27.35
CA THR A 305 11.34 21.63 26.81
C THR A 305 11.78 22.05 25.41
N PHE A 306 10.95 22.81 24.68
CA PHE A 306 11.17 23.20 23.29
C PHE A 306 10.94 24.72 23.10
N GLY A 307 12.03 25.49 23.24
CA GLY A 307 12.02 26.96 23.11
C GLY A 307 12.87 27.46 21.93
N ASP A 308 13.13 28.76 21.90
CA ASP A 308 13.84 29.43 20.80
C ASP A 308 15.17 28.78 20.42
N GLN A 309 15.93 28.30 21.42
CA GLN A 309 17.23 27.68 21.16
C GLN A 309 17.11 26.37 20.37
N GLN A 310 16.14 25.52 20.73
CA GLN A 310 15.85 24.26 20.03
C GLN A 310 15.35 24.54 18.61
N VAL A 311 14.46 25.52 18.45
CA VAL A 311 13.95 25.97 17.14
C VAL A 311 15.10 26.45 16.24
N GLN A 312 16.04 27.23 16.77
CA GLN A 312 17.20 27.72 16.02
C GLN A 312 18.16 26.59 15.61
N ARG A 313 18.36 25.58 16.47
CA ARG A 313 19.15 24.39 16.12
C ARG A 313 18.49 23.60 15.00
N LEU A 314 17.19 23.38 15.10
CA LEU A 314 16.41 22.68 14.07
C LEU A 314 16.49 23.42 12.73
N ALA A 315 16.29 24.75 12.71
CA ALA A 315 16.41 25.56 11.50
C ALA A 315 17.82 25.54 10.90
N THR A 316 18.86 25.66 11.73
CA THR A 316 20.26 25.57 11.30
C THR A 316 20.53 24.22 10.65
N ARG A 317 20.01 23.14 11.23
CA ARG A 317 20.16 21.80 10.70
C ARG A 317 19.44 21.61 9.36
N GLN A 318 18.17 22.03 9.26
CA GLN A 318 17.42 22.01 8.00
C GLN A 318 18.22 22.70 6.89
N ARG A 319 18.82 23.86 7.19
CA ARG A 319 19.63 24.60 6.23
C ARG A 319 20.89 23.84 5.81
N LEU A 320 21.67 23.32 6.77
CA LEU A 320 22.88 22.55 6.49
C LEU A 320 22.61 21.29 5.66
N LEU A 321 21.49 20.64 5.97
CA LEU A 321 21.03 19.44 5.27
C LEU A 321 20.62 19.79 3.84
N LEU A 322 19.73 20.77 3.67
CA LEU A 322 19.25 21.19 2.35
C LEU A 322 20.41 21.65 1.46
N ASP A 323 21.33 22.45 2.00
CA ASP A 323 22.54 22.90 1.31
C ASP A 323 23.42 21.72 0.84
N ARG A 324 23.48 20.62 1.62
CA ARG A 324 24.24 19.41 1.25
C ARG A 324 23.63 18.75 0.02
N TYR A 325 22.33 18.44 0.06
CA TYR A 325 21.62 17.75 -1.01
C TYR A 325 21.56 18.58 -2.29
N LEU A 326 21.23 19.87 -2.20
CA LEU A 326 21.14 20.75 -3.37
C LEU A 326 22.51 20.97 -4.06
N LYS A 327 23.63 20.83 -3.34
CA LYS A 327 24.99 20.93 -3.91
C LYS A 327 25.46 19.64 -4.57
N LYS A 328 24.85 18.49 -4.24
CA LYS A 328 25.30 17.16 -4.64
C LYS A 328 24.17 16.36 -5.27
N GLU A 329 23.43 15.61 -4.48
CA GLU A 329 22.44 14.61 -4.89
C GLU A 329 21.32 15.23 -5.73
N LEU A 330 20.74 16.35 -5.27
CA LEU A 330 19.63 17.06 -5.91
C LEU A 330 20.10 18.25 -6.76
N ARG A 331 21.35 18.23 -7.23
CA ARG A 331 21.93 19.34 -7.99
C ARG A 331 21.16 19.59 -9.30
N GLY A 332 20.84 20.86 -9.55
CA GLY A 332 20.14 21.29 -10.77
C GLY A 332 18.62 21.23 -10.67
N THR A 333 18.07 20.82 -9.54
CA THR A 333 16.64 20.97 -9.25
C THR A 333 16.30 22.44 -8.96
N LEU A 334 15.11 22.86 -9.39
CA LEU A 334 14.49 24.12 -9.06
C LEU A 334 13.82 23.97 -7.69
N CYS A 335 14.59 24.21 -6.64
CA CYS A 335 14.13 24.11 -5.26
C CYS A 335 13.31 25.34 -4.87
N THR A 336 12.09 25.11 -4.43
CA THR A 336 11.19 26.08 -3.81
C THR A 336 11.04 25.71 -2.34
N GLU A 337 11.47 26.59 -1.45
CA GLU A 337 11.39 26.39 0.00
C GLU A 337 10.01 26.87 0.49
N ALA A 338 9.17 25.96 0.98
CA ALA A 338 7.86 26.31 1.54
C ALA A 338 7.99 26.48 3.06
N PRO A 339 7.79 27.70 3.58
CA PRO A 339 7.92 27.95 5.01
C PRO A 339 6.85 27.19 5.79
N LEU A 340 7.20 26.76 7.00
CA LEU A 340 6.24 26.20 7.92
C LEU A 340 5.19 27.27 8.26
N ALA A 341 3.91 26.93 8.15
CA ALA A 341 2.83 27.83 8.49
C ALA A 341 2.89 28.23 9.97
N THR A 342 2.91 29.54 10.24
CA THR A 342 2.99 30.08 11.61
C THR A 342 1.83 31.00 11.97
N SER A 343 0.72 30.89 11.25
CA SER A 343 -0.52 31.63 11.50
C SER A 343 -1.30 31.11 12.71
N GLY A 344 -0.85 30.05 13.38
CA GLY A 344 -1.60 29.36 14.43
C GLY A 344 -2.80 28.55 13.92
N GLN A 345 -3.02 28.52 12.60
CA GLN A 345 -4.08 27.75 11.96
C GLN A 345 -3.52 26.88 10.85
N GLU A 346 -4.11 25.69 10.68
CA GLU A 346 -3.73 24.80 9.59
C GLU A 346 -4.19 25.32 8.23
N LEU A 347 -3.39 25.03 7.21
CA LEU A 347 -3.60 25.43 5.82
C LEU A 347 -4.63 24.53 5.14
N VAL A 348 -5.84 24.51 5.67
CA VAL A 348 -6.99 23.78 5.12
C VAL A 348 -8.01 24.75 4.53
N GLY A 349 -8.81 24.26 3.59
CA GLY A 349 -9.78 25.06 2.86
C GLY A 349 -9.13 25.96 1.81
N VAL A 350 -9.94 26.45 0.86
CA VAL A 350 -9.47 27.26 -0.28
C VAL A 350 -8.67 28.48 0.16
N PHE A 351 -9.08 29.19 1.22
CA PHE A 351 -8.37 30.37 1.70
C PHE A 351 -6.97 30.05 2.25
N GLY A 352 -6.85 28.98 3.04
CA GLY A 352 -5.58 28.53 3.59
C GLY A 352 -4.63 28.08 2.48
N LEU A 353 -5.14 27.30 1.52
CA LEU A 353 -4.40 26.84 0.35
C LEU A 353 -3.96 27.99 -0.57
N ARG A 354 -4.83 29.00 -0.77
CA ARG A 354 -4.50 30.22 -1.53
C ARG A 354 -3.39 31.01 -0.85
N PHE A 355 -3.49 31.18 0.47
CA PHE A 355 -2.49 31.89 1.27
C PHE A 355 -1.12 31.20 1.20
N PHE A 356 -1.09 29.86 1.21
CA PHE A 356 0.12 29.08 1.07
C PHE A 356 0.68 29.10 -0.37
N GLY A 357 -0.15 28.77 -1.36
CA GLY A 357 0.28 28.57 -2.74
C GLY A 357 0.66 29.85 -3.49
N GLY A 358 -0.03 30.96 -3.21
CA GLY A 358 0.15 32.22 -3.95
C GLY A 358 1.61 32.71 -3.96
N PRO A 359 2.24 32.95 -2.80
CA PRO A 359 3.64 33.32 -2.72
C PRO A 359 4.56 32.19 -3.20
N LEU A 360 4.25 30.95 -2.84
CA LEU A 360 5.10 29.78 -3.06
C LEU A 360 5.38 29.52 -4.55
N PHE A 361 4.37 29.69 -5.40
CA PHE A 361 4.48 29.39 -6.83
C PHE A 361 4.65 30.64 -7.71
N SER A 362 4.87 31.81 -7.10
CA SER A 362 4.92 33.09 -7.82
C SER A 362 5.99 33.13 -8.93
N ASP A 363 7.11 32.45 -8.74
CA ASP A 363 8.21 32.39 -9.72
C ASP A 363 8.03 31.30 -10.80
N TRP A 364 6.98 30.48 -10.72
CA TRP A 364 6.75 29.36 -11.64
C TRP A 364 6.04 29.80 -12.94
N THR A 365 6.44 30.96 -13.46
CA THR A 365 5.76 31.65 -14.57
C THR A 365 5.54 30.79 -15.82
N ASP A 366 6.45 29.87 -16.12
CA ASP A 366 6.35 28.92 -17.22
C ASP A 366 5.24 27.88 -17.03
N LEU A 367 4.96 27.48 -15.78
CA LEU A 367 3.90 26.51 -15.47
C LEU A 367 2.51 27.16 -15.49
N PHE A 368 2.41 28.45 -15.20
CA PHE A 368 1.18 29.25 -15.31
C PHE A 368 0.94 29.81 -16.73
N ALA A 369 1.90 29.66 -17.65
CA ALA A 369 1.73 30.14 -19.02
C ALA A 369 0.64 29.34 -19.77
N PRO A 370 -0.22 29.99 -20.58
CA PRO A 370 -1.22 29.29 -21.38
C PRO A 370 -0.57 28.23 -22.29
N SER A 371 -1.14 27.03 -22.33
CA SER A 371 -0.66 25.91 -23.15
C SER A 371 -1.67 25.58 -24.25
N LYS A 372 -1.20 25.07 -25.40
CA LYS A 372 -2.09 24.66 -26.51
C LYS A 372 -2.92 23.41 -26.20
N SER A 373 -2.52 22.66 -25.18
CA SER A 373 -3.13 21.43 -24.72
C SER A 373 -3.11 21.39 -23.20
N SER A 374 -4.02 20.61 -22.61
CA SER A 374 -4.03 20.31 -21.18
C SER A 374 -2.67 19.76 -20.74
N LYS A 375 -2.15 20.34 -19.65
CA LYS A 375 -0.90 19.93 -19.02
C LYS A 375 -1.20 19.15 -17.73
N LEU A 376 -0.56 18.00 -17.58
CA LEU A 376 -0.57 17.18 -16.38
C LEU A 376 0.52 17.68 -15.41
N ILE A 377 0.16 17.78 -14.13
CA ILE A 377 1.09 18.13 -13.05
C ILE A 377 0.98 17.02 -12.02
N VAL A 378 2.07 16.30 -11.81
CA VAL A 378 2.12 15.18 -10.87
C VAL A 378 2.86 15.62 -9.62
N CYS A 379 2.21 15.55 -8.46
CA CYS A 379 2.84 15.85 -7.16
C CYS A 379 3.21 14.53 -6.46
N GLY A 380 4.50 14.24 -6.34
CA GLY A 380 5.02 12.98 -5.80
C GLY A 380 6.08 13.19 -4.72
N GLY A 381 6.30 12.17 -3.88
CA GLY A 381 7.20 12.25 -2.72
C GLY A 381 6.78 11.33 -1.57
N LYS A 382 7.60 11.27 -0.51
CA LYS A 382 7.36 10.43 0.67
C LYS A 382 5.98 10.69 1.29
N GLY A 383 5.37 9.69 1.92
CA GLY A 383 4.14 9.89 2.70
C GLY A 383 4.36 10.92 3.84
N GLY A 384 3.40 11.84 4.03
CA GLY A 384 3.43 12.82 5.14
C GLY A 384 4.21 14.12 4.91
N VAL A 385 4.87 14.30 3.75
CA VAL A 385 5.63 15.52 3.42
C VAL A 385 4.75 16.72 3.01
N GLY A 386 3.44 16.53 2.86
CA GLY A 386 2.49 17.57 2.46
C GLY A 386 2.18 17.63 0.96
N LYS A 387 2.31 16.51 0.23
CA LYS A 387 1.96 16.42 -1.20
C LYS A 387 0.58 16.97 -1.52
N THR A 388 -0.45 16.49 -0.83
CA THR A 388 -1.84 16.92 -1.01
C THR A 388 -2.01 18.41 -0.79
N THR A 389 -1.36 18.98 0.23
CA THR A 389 -1.39 20.43 0.49
C THR A 389 -0.75 21.21 -0.64
N VAL A 390 0.41 20.76 -1.15
CA VAL A 390 1.11 21.39 -2.29
C VAL A 390 0.26 21.26 -3.56
N ALA A 391 -0.28 20.09 -3.85
CA ALA A 391 -1.12 19.80 -5.02
C ALA A 391 -2.39 20.64 -5.01
N ALA A 392 -3.14 20.65 -3.89
CA ALA A 392 -4.35 21.43 -3.73
C ALA A 392 -4.08 22.95 -3.80
N SER A 393 -2.99 23.42 -3.19
CA SER A 393 -2.60 24.83 -3.27
C SER A 393 -2.20 25.24 -4.68
N LEU A 394 -1.53 24.36 -5.41
CA LEU A 394 -1.16 24.61 -6.81
C LEU A 394 -2.41 24.63 -7.71
N ALA A 395 -3.38 23.75 -7.46
CA ALA A 395 -4.65 23.74 -8.19
C ALA A 395 -5.48 25.01 -7.95
N VAL A 396 -5.53 25.50 -6.69
CA VAL A 396 -6.15 26.79 -6.36
C VAL A 396 -5.41 27.95 -7.05
N ALA A 397 -4.08 27.94 -7.03
CA ALA A 397 -3.28 28.97 -7.70
C ALA A 397 -3.51 29.01 -9.22
N PHE A 398 -3.65 27.84 -9.88
CA PHE A 398 -3.99 27.79 -11.30
C PHE A 398 -5.36 28.42 -11.59
N ALA A 399 -6.37 28.07 -10.79
CA ALA A 399 -7.70 28.65 -10.92
C ALA A 399 -7.69 30.17 -10.72
N ASP A 400 -6.93 30.68 -9.74
CA ASP A 400 -6.77 32.12 -9.49
C ASP A 400 -6.18 32.86 -10.69
N GLN A 401 -5.23 32.22 -11.39
CA GLN A 401 -4.59 32.73 -12.62
C GLN A 401 -5.44 32.51 -13.89
N GLY A 402 -6.68 32.03 -13.75
CA GLY A 402 -7.60 31.89 -14.88
C GLY A 402 -7.42 30.62 -15.70
N LEU A 403 -6.70 29.62 -15.16
CA LEU A 403 -6.54 28.32 -15.78
C LEU A 403 -7.59 27.36 -15.22
N SER A 404 -8.45 26.86 -16.10
CA SER A 404 -9.43 25.83 -15.74
C SER A 404 -8.71 24.57 -15.27
N THR A 405 -9.02 24.12 -14.05
CA THR A 405 -8.20 23.12 -13.37
C THR A 405 -9.04 21.96 -12.84
N ALA A 406 -8.55 20.75 -13.02
CA ALA A 406 -9.04 19.56 -12.32
C ALA A 406 -7.94 19.04 -11.39
N ILE A 407 -8.28 18.71 -10.14
CA ILE A 407 -7.40 17.99 -9.22
C ILE A 407 -7.96 16.60 -8.94
N VAL A 408 -7.10 15.59 -9.05
CA VAL A 408 -7.43 14.18 -8.81
C VAL A 408 -6.53 13.64 -7.71
N SER A 409 -7.11 13.08 -6.67
CA SER A 409 -6.37 12.33 -5.65
C SER A 409 -6.55 10.83 -5.86
N THR A 410 -5.42 10.12 -5.88
CA THR A 410 -5.36 8.64 -5.87
C THR A 410 -4.86 8.11 -4.53
N ASP A 411 -4.69 8.98 -3.54
CA ASP A 411 -4.35 8.60 -2.17
C ASP A 411 -5.56 7.92 -1.49
N PRO A 412 -5.47 6.63 -1.09
CA PRO A 412 -6.56 5.94 -0.41
C PRO A 412 -6.91 6.54 0.97
N ALA A 413 -6.08 7.42 1.52
CA ALA A 413 -6.30 8.02 2.84
C ALA A 413 -7.31 9.18 2.87
N HIS A 414 -7.98 9.50 1.75
CA HIS A 414 -8.95 10.60 1.64
C HIS A 414 -8.39 11.98 2.07
N SER A 415 -7.13 12.26 1.70
CA SER A 415 -6.41 13.46 2.16
C SER A 415 -6.88 14.76 1.46
N LEU A 416 -7.42 14.70 0.24
CA LEU A 416 -7.71 15.88 -0.58
C LEU A 416 -8.99 16.59 -0.13
N GLY A 417 -10.05 15.84 0.20
CA GLY A 417 -11.26 16.39 0.80
C GLY A 417 -10.97 17.14 2.09
N ASP A 418 -10.15 16.56 2.97
CA ASP A 418 -9.72 17.22 4.23
C ASP A 418 -8.89 18.49 3.96
N ALA A 419 -8.03 18.49 2.93
CA ALA A 419 -7.23 19.66 2.56
C ALA A 419 -8.09 20.80 1.98
N LEU A 420 -9.12 20.47 1.18
CA LEU A 420 -10.07 21.43 0.63
C LEU A 420 -11.20 21.80 1.61
N ASP A 421 -11.31 21.11 2.75
CA ASP A 421 -12.41 21.20 3.73
C ASP A 421 -13.77 20.91 3.06
N LEU A 422 -13.81 19.88 2.20
CA LEU A 422 -14.97 19.43 1.42
C LEU A 422 -15.17 17.92 1.53
N THR A 423 -16.42 17.46 1.47
CA THR A 423 -16.73 16.04 1.26
C THR A 423 -16.59 15.73 -0.22
N LEU A 424 -15.55 15.00 -0.60
CA LEU A 424 -15.32 14.53 -1.97
C LEU A 424 -15.72 13.06 -2.14
N GLY A 425 -15.91 12.66 -3.39
CA GLY A 425 -16.12 11.27 -3.77
C GLY A 425 -15.77 11.05 -5.23
N LYS A 426 -16.28 9.96 -5.80
CA LYS A 426 -15.99 9.49 -7.16
C LYS A 426 -16.51 10.37 -8.31
N GLU A 427 -17.25 11.43 -8.02
CA GLU A 427 -17.75 12.36 -9.03
C GLU A 427 -16.99 13.68 -8.98
N LEU A 428 -16.79 14.30 -10.15
CA LEU A 428 -16.18 15.61 -10.25
C LEU A 428 -17.05 16.63 -9.50
N THR A 429 -16.48 17.20 -8.45
CA THR A 429 -17.15 18.18 -7.60
C THR A 429 -16.53 19.55 -7.85
N GLU A 430 -17.36 20.55 -8.17
CA GLU A 430 -16.88 21.93 -8.31
C GLU A 430 -16.49 22.49 -6.94
N VAL A 431 -15.29 23.07 -6.87
CA VAL A 431 -14.75 23.68 -5.66
C VAL A 431 -15.12 25.16 -5.69
N ASP A 432 -15.82 25.65 -4.65
CA ASP A 432 -16.07 27.08 -4.49
C ASP A 432 -14.75 27.80 -4.18
N THR A 433 -14.19 28.44 -5.19
CA THR A 433 -12.92 29.14 -5.07
C THR A 433 -13.05 30.57 -4.53
N TYR A 434 -14.25 31.03 -4.20
CA TYR A 434 -14.48 32.38 -3.67
C TYR A 434 -13.87 33.50 -4.54
N GLY A 435 -14.15 33.45 -5.84
CA GLY A 435 -13.79 34.52 -6.79
C GLY A 435 -12.50 34.30 -7.60
N ALA A 436 -12.06 33.05 -7.79
CA ALA A 436 -10.99 32.75 -8.75
C ALA A 436 -11.43 33.08 -10.18
N SER A 437 -10.45 33.24 -11.07
CA SER A 437 -10.66 33.64 -12.46
C SER A 437 -11.13 32.49 -13.35
N ALA A 438 -11.06 31.24 -12.89
CA ALA A 438 -11.51 30.05 -13.59
C ALA A 438 -12.04 28.97 -12.63
N LYS A 439 -12.72 27.96 -13.20
CA LYS A 439 -13.27 26.82 -12.45
C LYS A 439 -12.16 25.89 -11.93
N LEU A 440 -12.37 25.37 -10.72
CA LEU A 440 -11.62 24.27 -10.13
C LEU A 440 -12.59 23.13 -9.83
N VAL A 441 -12.28 21.92 -10.29
CA VAL A 441 -13.02 20.71 -9.91
C VAL A 441 -12.09 19.75 -9.20
N ALA A 442 -12.62 19.02 -8.23
CA ALA A 442 -11.90 18.01 -7.46
C ALA A 442 -12.55 16.64 -7.62
N LEU A 443 -11.71 15.61 -7.67
CA LEU A 443 -12.08 14.21 -7.69
C LEU A 443 -11.23 13.46 -6.67
N GLU A 444 -11.87 12.64 -5.86
CA GLU A 444 -11.16 11.74 -4.95
C GLU A 444 -11.59 10.31 -5.24
N VAL A 445 -10.62 9.51 -5.67
CA VAL A 445 -10.87 8.14 -6.11
C VAL A 445 -10.88 7.23 -4.89
N ASP A 446 -12.01 6.55 -4.66
CA ASP A 446 -12.20 5.61 -3.54
C ASP A 446 -11.71 4.21 -3.94
N ALA A 447 -10.81 3.63 -3.16
CA ALA A 447 -10.21 2.31 -3.39
C ALA A 447 -11.25 1.20 -3.61
N ASP A 448 -12.35 1.20 -2.84
CA ASP A 448 -13.40 0.18 -2.93
C ASP A 448 -14.22 0.29 -4.22
N SER A 449 -14.48 1.52 -4.66
CA SER A 449 -15.12 1.74 -5.96
C SER A 449 -14.20 1.38 -7.11
N THR A 450 -12.91 1.66 -6.97
CA THR A 450 -11.93 1.48 -8.03
C THR A 450 -11.66 0.00 -8.28
N ALA A 451 -11.62 -0.84 -7.24
CA ALA A 451 -11.53 -2.29 -7.39
C ALA A 451 -12.75 -2.88 -8.13
N ARG A 452 -13.96 -2.37 -7.86
CA ARG A 452 -15.18 -2.79 -8.57
C ARG A 452 -15.19 -2.30 -10.02
N ASP A 453 -14.77 -1.06 -10.26
CA ASP A 453 -14.69 -0.48 -11.59
C ASP A 453 -13.62 -1.21 -12.42
N ALA A 454 -12.45 -1.49 -11.85
CA ALA A 454 -11.39 -2.33 -12.45
C ALA A 454 -11.89 -3.74 -12.81
N ALA A 455 -12.60 -4.40 -11.89
CA ALA A 455 -13.23 -5.70 -12.16
C ALA A 455 -14.21 -5.61 -13.33
N SER A 456 -15.04 -4.55 -13.38
CA SER A 456 -16.05 -4.36 -14.42
C SER A 456 -15.45 -4.08 -15.81
N VAL A 457 -14.29 -3.43 -15.86
CA VAL A 457 -13.59 -3.11 -17.11
C VAL A 457 -13.05 -4.37 -17.79
N LEU A 458 -12.61 -5.37 -17.02
CA LEU A 458 -12.15 -6.65 -17.54
C LEU A 458 -13.22 -7.75 -17.59
N ALA A 459 -14.38 -7.53 -16.94
CA ALA A 459 -15.46 -8.50 -16.91
C ALA A 459 -16.04 -8.75 -18.32
N SER A 460 -15.98 -10.01 -18.77
CA SER A 460 -16.50 -10.44 -20.07
C SER A 460 -17.85 -11.17 -19.99
N ASN A 461 -18.38 -11.35 -18.77
CA ASN A 461 -19.55 -12.18 -18.45
C ASN A 461 -19.43 -13.62 -18.98
N LEU A 462 -18.21 -14.08 -19.26
CA LEU A 462 -17.93 -15.36 -19.88
C LEU A 462 -18.22 -16.50 -18.91
N GLY A 463 -17.82 -16.37 -17.64
CA GLY A 463 -18.13 -17.35 -16.60
C GLY A 463 -19.63 -17.52 -16.37
N GLU A 464 -20.38 -16.42 -16.34
CA GLU A 464 -21.84 -16.45 -16.20
C GLU A 464 -22.53 -17.11 -17.42
N LYS A 465 -22.11 -16.76 -18.64
CA LYS A 465 -22.63 -17.36 -19.88
C LYS A 465 -22.31 -18.86 -19.97
N LEU A 466 -21.13 -19.28 -19.53
CA LEU A 466 -20.76 -20.70 -19.44
C LEU A 466 -21.66 -21.44 -18.43
N ARG A 467 -21.97 -20.86 -17.26
CA ARG A 467 -22.94 -21.46 -16.31
C ARG A 467 -24.33 -21.61 -16.93
N GLN A 468 -24.81 -20.58 -17.63
CA GLN A 468 -26.14 -20.60 -18.26
C GLN A 468 -26.24 -21.62 -19.41
N SER A 469 -25.13 -21.94 -20.06
CA SER A 469 -25.06 -22.95 -21.13
C SER A 469 -25.12 -24.40 -20.66
N GLY A 470 -25.04 -24.64 -19.35
CA GLY A 470 -24.87 -25.99 -18.81
C GLY A 470 -23.46 -26.55 -19.02
N ALA A 471 -22.48 -25.69 -19.36
CA ALA A 471 -21.07 -26.07 -19.30
C ALA A 471 -20.71 -26.50 -17.89
N ASP A 472 -19.72 -27.40 -17.77
CA ASP A 472 -19.24 -27.82 -16.46
C ASP A 472 -18.84 -26.59 -15.64
N SER A 473 -19.31 -26.58 -14.40
CA SER A 473 -18.89 -25.68 -13.33
C SER A 473 -17.37 -25.41 -13.33
N GLY A 474 -16.53 -26.35 -13.78
CA GLY A 474 -15.08 -26.16 -13.94
C GLY A 474 -14.65 -25.13 -14.96
N LEU A 475 -15.29 -25.10 -16.12
CA LEU A 475 -14.99 -24.13 -17.17
C LEU A 475 -15.47 -22.74 -16.78
N ALA A 476 -16.60 -22.66 -16.08
CA ALA A 476 -17.09 -21.40 -15.54
C ALA A 476 -16.17 -20.84 -14.45
N ASP A 477 -15.71 -21.67 -13.52
CA ASP A 477 -14.81 -21.24 -12.45
C ASP A 477 -13.42 -20.83 -12.98
N LEU A 478 -12.95 -21.45 -14.08
CA LEU A 478 -11.74 -21.02 -14.79
C LEU A 478 -11.92 -19.65 -15.45
N ALA A 479 -13.05 -19.43 -16.13
CA ALA A 479 -13.35 -18.12 -16.71
C ALA A 479 -13.46 -17.03 -15.63
N ASP A 480 -14.11 -17.31 -14.49
CA ASP A 480 -14.21 -16.39 -13.34
C ASP A 480 -12.82 -16.03 -12.76
N ALA A 481 -11.85 -16.95 -12.82
CA ALA A 481 -10.47 -16.70 -12.38
C ALA A 481 -9.73 -15.74 -13.32
N PHE A 482 -9.96 -15.83 -14.64
CA PHE A 482 -9.42 -14.88 -15.63
C PHE A 482 -10.13 -13.52 -15.63
N GLU A 483 -11.36 -13.44 -15.11
CA GLU A 483 -12.13 -12.20 -14.93
C GLU A 483 -11.82 -11.48 -13.60
N THR A 484 -10.94 -12.06 -12.77
CA THR A 484 -10.49 -11.40 -11.54
C THR A 484 -9.48 -10.31 -11.91
N PRO A 485 -9.73 -9.04 -11.53
CA PRO A 485 -8.82 -7.95 -11.89
C PRO A 485 -7.41 -8.21 -11.33
N PRO A 486 -6.34 -8.10 -12.14
CA PRO A 486 -4.99 -8.03 -11.60
C PRO A 486 -4.89 -6.92 -10.54
N PRO A 487 -4.33 -7.22 -9.36
CA PRO A 487 -4.04 -6.20 -8.35
C PRO A 487 -3.06 -5.16 -8.93
N GLY A 488 -3.24 -3.88 -8.59
CA GLY A 488 -2.58 -2.77 -9.26
C GLY A 488 -3.43 -2.12 -10.37
N LEU A 489 -4.57 -2.71 -10.71
CA LEU A 489 -5.56 -2.11 -11.62
C LEU A 489 -6.27 -0.90 -11.00
N ASP A 490 -6.32 -0.80 -9.68
CA ASP A 490 -6.91 0.35 -9.00
C ASP A 490 -6.14 1.65 -9.34
N GLU A 491 -4.81 1.57 -9.39
CA GLU A 491 -4.00 2.67 -9.88
C GLU A 491 -4.20 2.94 -11.37
N LEU A 492 -4.38 1.90 -12.21
CA LEU A 492 -4.67 2.08 -13.64
C LEU A 492 -6.00 2.81 -13.85
N VAL A 493 -7.10 2.38 -13.23
CA VAL A 493 -8.42 3.01 -13.37
C VAL A 493 -8.38 4.48 -12.95
N SER A 494 -7.66 4.78 -11.87
CA SER A 494 -7.44 6.15 -11.42
C SER A 494 -6.74 7.01 -12.48
N LEU A 495 -5.79 6.44 -13.23
CA LEU A 495 -5.06 7.12 -14.29
C LEU A 495 -5.86 7.23 -15.59
N LEU A 496 -6.66 6.23 -15.94
CA LEU A 496 -7.60 6.34 -17.06
C LEU A 496 -8.49 7.57 -16.85
N ARG A 497 -8.93 7.80 -15.61
CA ARG A 497 -9.71 8.98 -15.27
C ARG A 497 -8.93 10.28 -15.47
N VAL A 498 -7.64 10.31 -15.13
CA VAL A 498 -6.75 11.45 -15.43
C VAL A 498 -6.60 11.64 -16.95
N LEU A 499 -6.44 10.56 -17.71
CA LEU A 499 -6.30 10.59 -19.17
C LEU A 499 -7.58 11.11 -19.85
N GLU A 500 -8.76 10.70 -19.38
CA GLU A 500 -10.05 11.23 -19.80
C GLU A 500 -10.13 12.74 -19.60
N LEU A 501 -9.71 13.24 -18.43
CA LEU A 501 -9.68 14.68 -18.13
C LEU A 501 -8.71 15.43 -19.05
N LEU A 502 -7.57 14.84 -19.39
CA LEU A 502 -6.62 15.42 -20.35
C LEU A 502 -7.17 15.41 -21.78
N ARG A 503 -7.96 14.39 -22.15
CA ARG A 503 -8.58 14.25 -23.49
C ARG A 503 -9.79 15.15 -23.68
N SER A 504 -10.54 15.45 -22.62
CA SER A 504 -11.74 16.30 -22.67
C SER A 504 -11.44 17.72 -23.18
N LYS A 505 -10.21 18.21 -22.91
CA LYS A 505 -9.76 19.59 -23.18
C LYS A 505 -10.62 20.66 -22.48
N GLU A 506 -11.41 20.27 -21.48
CA GLU A 506 -12.18 21.20 -20.65
C GLU A 506 -11.33 21.91 -19.59
N TYR A 507 -10.13 21.38 -19.34
CA TYR A 507 -9.22 21.83 -18.30
C TYR A 507 -7.87 22.16 -18.92
N ASP A 508 -7.34 23.35 -18.62
CA ASP A 508 -6.00 23.77 -18.98
C ASP A 508 -4.94 22.98 -18.17
N ARG A 509 -5.29 22.62 -16.93
CA ARG A 509 -4.42 21.94 -15.96
C ARG A 509 -5.13 20.75 -15.33
N VAL A 510 -4.44 19.63 -15.26
CA VAL A 510 -4.85 18.47 -14.46
C VAL A 510 -3.76 18.21 -13.43
N VAL A 511 -4.09 18.35 -12.14
CA VAL A 511 -3.18 18.10 -11.02
C VAL A 511 -3.48 16.73 -10.45
N LEU A 512 -2.46 15.90 -10.33
CA LEU A 512 -2.54 14.55 -9.77
C LEU A 512 -1.80 14.51 -8.43
N ASP A 513 -2.55 14.30 -7.35
CA ASP A 513 -2.04 13.99 -6.02
C ASP A 513 -1.90 12.47 -5.89
N THR A 514 -0.67 11.96 -5.99
CA THR A 514 -0.41 10.51 -6.03
C THR A 514 -0.17 9.92 -4.65
N ALA A 515 -0.47 8.63 -4.50
CA ALA A 515 0.04 7.77 -3.44
C ALA A 515 1.60 7.75 -3.41
N PRO A 516 2.25 7.19 -2.35
CA PRO A 516 3.71 7.20 -2.20
C PRO A 516 4.47 6.66 -3.43
N THR A 517 5.67 7.23 -3.62
CA THR A 517 6.57 7.15 -4.79
C THR A 517 6.75 5.81 -5.48
N GLY A 518 6.70 4.69 -4.74
CA GLY A 518 6.83 3.35 -5.31
C GLY A 518 5.69 2.93 -6.26
N HIS A 519 4.46 3.42 -6.03
CA HIS A 519 3.30 3.04 -6.85
C HIS A 519 3.30 3.76 -8.19
N THR A 520 3.74 5.02 -8.25
CA THR A 520 3.78 5.82 -9.48
C THR A 520 4.81 5.30 -10.49
N LEU A 521 5.91 4.70 -10.02
CA LEU A 521 6.93 4.12 -10.90
C LEU A 521 6.52 2.76 -11.47
N ARG A 522 5.73 1.96 -10.72
CA ARG A 522 5.10 0.73 -11.25
C ARG A 522 4.22 1.00 -12.47
N LEU A 523 3.69 2.22 -12.61
CA LEU A 523 2.90 2.67 -13.77
C LEU A 523 3.69 2.67 -15.09
N LEU A 524 5.00 2.89 -15.03
CA LEU A 524 5.86 2.94 -16.22
C LEU A 524 6.13 1.53 -16.77
N ALA A 525 5.92 0.48 -15.96
CA ALA A 525 6.00 -0.92 -16.37
C ALA A 525 4.62 -1.54 -16.73
N LEU A 526 3.54 -0.79 -16.52
CA LEU A 526 2.16 -1.27 -16.66
C LEU A 526 1.76 -1.65 -18.10
N PRO A 527 2.22 -0.95 -19.16
CA PRO A 527 1.97 -1.40 -20.53
C PRO A 527 2.54 -2.79 -20.82
N GLU A 528 3.74 -3.09 -20.31
CA GLU A 528 4.39 -4.40 -20.47
C GLU A 528 3.62 -5.49 -19.71
N LEU A 529 3.14 -5.19 -18.48
CA LEU A 529 2.32 -6.12 -17.70
C LEU A 529 0.98 -6.45 -18.37
N LEU A 530 0.33 -5.46 -18.99
CA LEU A 530 -0.91 -5.67 -19.73
C LEU A 530 -0.67 -6.44 -21.03
N ASP A 531 0.48 -6.24 -21.69
CA ASP A 531 0.88 -7.01 -22.88
C ASP A 531 1.09 -8.49 -22.54
N ASP A 532 1.88 -8.75 -21.50
CA ASP A 532 2.07 -10.09 -20.93
C ASP A 532 0.73 -10.76 -20.58
N PHE A 533 -0.18 -10.02 -19.93
CA PHE A 533 -1.50 -10.54 -19.56
C PHE A 533 -2.36 -10.84 -20.79
N ALA A 534 -2.38 -9.95 -21.79
CA ALA A 534 -3.15 -10.13 -23.03
C ALA A 534 -2.63 -11.31 -23.86
N GLU A 535 -1.32 -11.47 -23.97
CA GLU A 535 -0.69 -12.61 -24.65
C GLU A 535 -1.01 -13.92 -23.94
N ARG A 536 -0.92 -13.96 -22.60
CA ARG A 536 -1.28 -15.14 -21.79
C ARG A 536 -2.76 -15.50 -21.95
N ALA A 537 -3.67 -14.52 -21.89
CA ALA A 537 -5.09 -14.75 -22.12
C ALA A 537 -5.39 -15.30 -23.52
N ALA A 538 -4.69 -14.79 -24.55
CA ALA A 538 -4.80 -15.30 -25.92
C ALA A 538 -4.26 -16.74 -26.06
N ALA A 539 -3.15 -17.06 -25.39
CA ALA A 539 -2.58 -18.40 -25.37
C ALA A 539 -3.50 -19.41 -24.67
N ALA A 540 -4.09 -19.03 -23.53
CA ALA A 540 -5.09 -19.84 -22.82
C ALA A 540 -6.32 -20.12 -23.70
N ARG A 541 -6.84 -19.10 -24.41
CA ARG A 541 -7.92 -19.26 -25.40
C ARG A 541 -7.58 -20.28 -26.47
N ASP A 542 -6.40 -20.17 -27.07
CA ASP A 542 -5.99 -21.07 -28.16
C ASP A 542 -5.84 -22.51 -27.64
N ARG A 543 -5.51 -22.71 -26.36
CA ARG A 543 -5.53 -24.03 -25.70
C ARG A 543 -6.96 -24.53 -25.46
N LEU A 544 -7.86 -23.70 -24.93
CA LEU A 544 -9.28 -24.04 -24.72
C LEU A 544 -10.01 -24.40 -26.02
N LYS A 545 -9.78 -23.65 -27.12
CA LYS A 545 -10.36 -23.95 -28.45
C LYS A 545 -9.86 -25.28 -29.04
N ARG A 546 -8.64 -25.70 -28.69
CA ARG A 546 -8.06 -26.97 -29.13
C ARG A 546 -8.55 -28.17 -28.33
N ASN A 547 -9.23 -27.96 -27.19
CA ASN A 547 -9.83 -29.03 -26.42
C ASN A 547 -11.16 -29.48 -27.08
N PRO A 548 -11.30 -30.75 -27.52
CA PRO A 548 -12.47 -31.21 -28.27
C PRO A 548 -13.80 -31.10 -27.50
N LEU A 549 -13.77 -31.22 -26.17
CA LEU A 549 -14.95 -31.11 -25.31
C LEU A 549 -15.38 -29.65 -25.13
N VAL A 550 -14.41 -28.76 -24.89
CA VAL A 550 -14.65 -27.31 -24.73
C VAL A 550 -15.01 -26.67 -26.05
N GLY A 551 -14.30 -27.01 -27.14
CA GLY A 551 -14.61 -26.55 -28.49
C GLY A 551 -16.01 -26.96 -28.95
N ALA A 552 -16.49 -28.13 -28.56
CA ALA A 552 -17.87 -28.56 -28.83
C ALA A 552 -18.91 -27.82 -27.97
N ALA A 553 -18.63 -27.60 -26.68
CA ALA A 553 -19.50 -26.82 -25.78
C ALA A 553 -19.58 -25.33 -26.23
N LEU A 554 -18.45 -24.73 -26.58
CA LEU A 554 -18.36 -23.38 -27.14
C LEU A 554 -19.04 -23.28 -28.51
N ALA A 555 -18.90 -24.27 -29.38
CA ALA A 555 -19.59 -24.30 -30.68
C ALA A 555 -21.11 -24.46 -30.55
N SER A 556 -21.60 -25.09 -29.47
CA SER A 556 -23.03 -25.17 -29.16
C SER A 556 -23.61 -23.84 -28.66
N LEU A 557 -22.74 -22.94 -28.19
CA LEU A 557 -23.05 -21.55 -27.85
C LEU A 557 -22.78 -20.64 -29.06
N SER A 558 -23.53 -20.88 -30.14
CA SER A 558 -23.42 -20.12 -31.38
C SER A 558 -23.49 -18.60 -31.14
N GLY A 559 -22.43 -17.87 -31.52
CA GLY A 559 -22.36 -16.41 -31.59
C GLY A 559 -21.86 -15.71 -30.31
N ASN A 560 -22.46 -16.01 -29.16
CA ASN A 560 -22.30 -15.13 -27.99
C ASN A 560 -20.96 -15.24 -27.25
N VAL A 561 -20.20 -16.33 -27.39
CA VAL A 561 -18.92 -16.52 -26.65
C VAL A 561 -17.73 -15.92 -27.38
N ASP A 562 -17.62 -16.14 -28.70
CA ASP A 562 -16.58 -15.49 -29.51
C ASP A 562 -16.74 -13.95 -29.43
N ASP A 563 -17.98 -13.44 -29.47
CA ASP A 563 -18.27 -12.01 -29.30
C ASP A 563 -17.86 -11.48 -27.92
N SER A 564 -18.13 -12.21 -26.83
CA SER A 564 -17.75 -11.78 -25.46
C SER A 564 -16.24 -11.75 -25.24
N ILE A 565 -15.54 -12.69 -25.87
CA ILE A 565 -14.08 -12.79 -25.80
C ILE A 565 -13.44 -11.71 -26.66
N GLU A 566 -14.02 -11.41 -27.83
CA GLU A 566 -13.57 -10.31 -28.69
C GLU A 566 -13.80 -8.96 -28.00
N GLU A 567 -14.95 -8.77 -27.35
CA GLU A 567 -15.21 -7.60 -26.47
C GLU A 567 -14.18 -7.48 -25.34
N ALA A 568 -13.86 -8.57 -24.63
CA ALA A 568 -12.86 -8.56 -23.56
C ALA A 568 -11.46 -8.20 -24.08
N ARG A 569 -11.09 -8.74 -25.25
CA ARG A 569 -9.81 -8.47 -25.90
C ARG A 569 -9.71 -7.03 -26.37
N ASP A 570 -10.78 -6.49 -26.94
CA ASP A 570 -10.81 -5.11 -27.39
C ASP A 570 -10.76 -4.14 -26.19
N ARG A 571 -11.37 -4.48 -25.05
CA ARG A 571 -11.20 -3.75 -23.78
C ARG A 571 -9.76 -3.78 -23.28
N VAL A 572 -9.11 -4.94 -23.28
CA VAL A 572 -7.69 -5.06 -22.89
C VAL A 572 -6.79 -4.25 -23.81
N ARG A 573 -7.05 -4.25 -25.12
CA ARG A 573 -6.32 -3.40 -26.09
C ARG A 573 -6.56 -1.92 -25.86
N GLU A 574 -7.80 -1.52 -25.58
CA GLU A 574 -8.11 -0.13 -25.26
C GLU A 574 -7.38 0.32 -23.99
N LEU A 575 -7.32 -0.54 -22.97
CA LEU A 575 -6.52 -0.30 -21.76
C LEU A 575 -5.02 -0.20 -22.05
N GLN A 576 -4.48 -1.05 -22.92
CA GLN A 576 -3.09 -0.98 -23.36
C GLN A 576 -2.81 0.34 -24.08
N ASP A 577 -3.65 0.72 -25.06
CA ASP A 577 -3.52 1.96 -25.81
C ASP A 577 -3.58 3.18 -24.88
N ASP A 578 -4.45 3.14 -23.87
CA ASP A 578 -4.56 4.18 -22.86
C ASP A 578 -3.34 4.23 -21.93
N ALA A 579 -2.80 3.08 -21.52
CA ALA A 579 -1.57 3.01 -20.74
C ALA A 579 -0.37 3.57 -21.53
N PHE A 580 -0.22 3.22 -22.80
CA PHE A 580 0.80 3.80 -23.69
C PHE A 580 0.60 5.30 -23.90
N ALA A 581 -0.64 5.75 -24.04
CA ALA A 581 -0.95 7.17 -24.17
C ALA A 581 -0.58 7.94 -22.90
N MET A 582 -0.83 7.37 -21.71
CA MET A 582 -0.41 7.96 -20.44
C MET A 582 1.12 8.00 -20.30
N ASP A 583 1.82 6.91 -20.62
CA ASP A 583 3.29 6.87 -20.62
C ASP A 583 3.90 7.96 -21.53
N ALA A 584 3.34 8.12 -22.73
CA ALA A 584 3.74 9.17 -23.66
C ALA A 584 3.48 10.59 -23.12
N VAL A 585 2.41 10.79 -22.35
CA VAL A 585 2.15 12.07 -21.66
C VAL A 585 3.20 12.32 -20.58
N LEU A 586 3.47 11.33 -19.72
CA LEU A 586 4.42 11.43 -18.61
C LEU A 586 5.84 11.75 -19.08
N LYS A 587 6.29 11.13 -20.18
CA LYS A 587 7.62 11.34 -20.78
C LYS A 587 7.74 12.65 -21.59
N ASN A 588 6.64 13.36 -21.82
CA ASN A 588 6.64 14.60 -22.61
C ASN A 588 6.65 15.85 -21.70
N ALA A 589 7.79 16.54 -21.65
CA ALA A 589 7.98 17.74 -20.82
C ALA A 589 7.06 18.94 -21.12
N ASP A 590 6.48 19.00 -22.32
CA ASP A 590 5.49 20.03 -22.66
C ASP A 590 4.08 19.67 -22.15
N ARG A 591 3.82 18.37 -21.93
CA ARG A 591 2.52 17.82 -21.52
C ARG A 591 2.48 17.42 -20.05
N CYS A 592 3.61 17.12 -19.43
CA CYS A 592 3.71 16.69 -18.05
C CYS A 592 4.84 17.42 -17.33
N GLU A 593 4.58 17.86 -16.09
CA GLU A 593 5.58 18.33 -15.15
C GLU A 593 5.48 17.51 -13.86
N PHE A 594 6.60 16.94 -13.40
CA PHE A 594 6.65 16.26 -12.10
C PHE A 594 7.20 17.21 -11.02
N VAL A 595 6.42 17.42 -9.96
CA VAL A 595 6.77 18.22 -8.79
C VAL A 595 7.09 17.28 -7.64
N MET A 596 8.37 17.19 -7.30
CA MET A 596 8.82 16.42 -6.13
C MET A 596 8.54 17.23 -4.86
N VAL A 597 7.98 16.60 -3.83
CA VAL A 597 7.71 17.22 -2.53
C VAL A 597 8.49 16.47 -1.45
N ALA A 598 9.26 17.20 -0.67
CA ALA A 598 10.10 16.65 0.40
C ALA A 598 9.91 17.42 1.70
N ALA A 599 10.18 16.77 2.83
CA ALA A 599 10.40 17.44 4.11
C ALA A 599 11.91 17.71 4.29
N PRO A 600 12.32 18.71 5.09
CA PRO A 600 13.74 19.01 5.35
C PRO A 600 14.34 18.04 6.38
N THR A 601 14.26 16.74 6.11
CA THR A 601 14.84 15.65 6.89
C THR A 601 15.68 14.75 6.01
N ASP A 602 16.71 14.11 6.57
CA ASP A 602 17.71 13.36 5.79
C ASP A 602 17.04 12.22 5.00
N LEU A 603 16.25 11.40 5.70
CA LEU A 603 15.44 10.33 5.11
C LEU A 603 14.52 10.82 3.97
N SER A 604 13.84 11.97 4.14
CA SER A 604 12.95 12.49 3.10
C SER A 604 13.71 12.99 1.88
N LEU A 605 14.89 13.58 2.06
CA LEU A 605 15.71 14.09 0.96
C LEU A 605 16.44 12.95 0.22
N THR A 606 16.87 11.91 0.94
CA THR A 606 17.42 10.67 0.34
C THR A 606 16.38 9.99 -0.55
N GLU A 607 15.16 9.74 -0.05
CA GLU A 607 14.10 9.16 -0.88
C GLU A 607 13.73 10.04 -2.07
N THR A 608 13.87 11.36 -1.94
CA THR A 608 13.62 12.29 -3.04
C THR A 608 14.72 12.19 -4.11
N ASP A 609 15.98 11.96 -3.72
CA ASP A 609 17.07 11.65 -4.67
C ASP A 609 16.81 10.33 -5.40
N ASP A 610 16.42 9.28 -4.67
CA ASP A 610 16.10 7.98 -5.29
C ASP A 610 14.90 8.09 -6.25
N LEU A 611 13.86 8.83 -5.87
CA LEU A 611 12.74 9.16 -6.74
C LEU A 611 13.21 9.87 -8.00
N LYS A 612 14.06 10.90 -7.85
CA LYS A 612 14.58 11.67 -8.97
C LYS A 612 15.35 10.77 -9.94
N ARG A 613 16.21 9.89 -9.43
CA ARG A 613 16.97 8.93 -10.26
C ARG A 613 16.03 8.00 -11.02
N SER A 614 15.02 7.47 -10.34
CA SER A 614 14.03 6.57 -10.94
C SER A 614 13.22 7.25 -12.05
N LEU A 615 12.84 8.52 -11.84
CA LEU A 615 12.14 9.33 -12.85
C LEU A 615 13.05 9.63 -14.04
N ASP A 616 14.32 9.99 -13.80
CA ASP A 616 15.31 10.24 -14.85
C ASP A 616 15.56 8.97 -15.70
N GLU A 617 15.72 7.80 -15.05
CA GLU A 617 15.88 6.49 -15.70
C GLU A 617 14.66 6.13 -16.57
N SER A 618 13.47 6.51 -16.11
CA SER A 618 12.22 6.28 -16.83
C SER A 618 11.90 7.36 -17.89
N GLY A 619 12.76 8.37 -18.05
CA GLY A 619 12.57 9.46 -19.00
C GLY A 619 11.50 10.48 -18.62
N VAL A 620 11.03 10.48 -17.36
CA VAL A 620 10.08 11.47 -16.84
C VAL A 620 10.85 12.67 -16.30
N LYS A 621 10.58 13.86 -16.84
CA LYS A 621 11.30 15.07 -16.44
C LYS A 621 10.81 15.57 -15.07
N ALA A 622 11.67 15.50 -14.06
CA ALA A 622 11.41 16.01 -12.71
C ALA A 622 12.46 17.06 -12.30
N GLN A 623 12.16 18.34 -12.53
CA GLN A 623 13.08 19.43 -12.20
C GLN A 623 12.66 20.24 -10.98
N ARG A 624 11.37 20.26 -10.63
CA ARG A 624 10.87 21.06 -9.51
C ARG A 624 10.87 20.25 -8.22
N LEU A 625 11.41 20.88 -7.18
CA LEU A 625 11.41 20.35 -5.83
C LEU A 625 10.76 21.39 -4.91
N VAL A 626 9.74 20.97 -4.16
CA VAL A 626 9.18 21.74 -3.05
C VAL A 626 9.66 21.12 -1.76
N VAL A 627 10.44 21.86 -0.97
CA VAL A 627 10.84 21.43 0.38
C VAL A 627 9.91 22.10 1.37
N ASN A 628 8.99 21.32 1.92
CA ASN A 628 7.89 21.79 2.76
C ASN A 628 8.22 21.74 4.25
N GLY A 629 7.81 22.76 5.00
CA GLY A 629 8.05 22.85 6.44
C GLY A 629 9.40 23.44 6.82
N ILE A 630 9.90 24.38 6.00
CA ILE A 630 11.15 25.11 6.27
C ILE A 630 10.94 26.11 7.41
N LEU A 631 11.85 26.09 8.39
CA LEU A 631 11.90 27.06 9.47
C LEU A 631 12.68 28.30 9.03
N ASP A 632 12.00 29.23 8.38
CA ASP A 632 12.56 30.55 8.06
C ASP A 632 12.57 31.49 9.30
N GLU A 633 13.06 32.72 9.14
CA GLU A 633 13.20 33.65 10.26
C GLU A 633 11.85 33.98 10.94
N ALA A 634 10.77 34.10 10.16
CA ALA A 634 9.44 34.36 10.68
C ALA A 634 8.89 33.12 11.39
N ALA A 635 9.13 31.95 10.82
CA ALA A 635 8.71 30.69 11.37
C ALA A 635 9.41 30.40 12.70
N CYS A 636 10.71 30.63 12.80
CA CYS A 636 11.46 30.46 14.04
C CYS A 636 10.90 31.32 15.18
N LYS A 637 10.52 32.57 14.91
CA LYS A 637 10.01 33.50 15.93
C LYS A 637 8.66 33.07 16.52
N ASN A 638 7.82 32.43 15.71
CA ASN A 638 6.45 32.09 16.08
C ASN A 638 6.22 30.59 16.26
N PHE A 639 7.24 29.75 16.05
CA PHE A 639 7.09 28.29 16.00
C PHE A 639 6.45 27.74 17.27
N ALA A 640 6.99 28.06 18.44
CA ALA A 640 6.55 27.47 19.70
C ALA A 640 5.11 27.92 20.04
N SER A 641 4.84 29.22 19.98
CA SER A 641 3.51 29.78 20.29
C SER A 641 2.43 29.34 19.30
N SER A 642 2.73 29.37 18.00
CA SER A 642 1.82 28.90 16.94
C SER A 642 1.56 27.41 17.07
N SER A 643 2.62 26.60 17.25
CA SER A 643 2.48 25.15 17.37
C SER A 643 1.70 24.78 18.63
N LEU A 644 1.97 25.41 19.78
CA LEU A 644 1.22 25.14 21.02
C LEU A 644 -0.26 25.46 20.89
N GLN A 645 -0.61 26.57 20.23
CA GLN A 645 -2.00 26.91 20.01
C GLN A 645 -2.70 25.86 19.14
N THR A 646 -2.15 25.56 17.96
CA THR A 646 -2.73 24.59 17.01
C THR A 646 -2.80 23.18 17.62
N GLN A 647 -1.73 22.74 18.29
CA GLN A 647 -1.67 21.41 18.88
C GLN A 647 -2.67 21.25 20.04
N ARG A 648 -2.93 22.28 20.85
CA ARG A 648 -3.96 22.23 21.91
C ARG A 648 -5.35 21.98 21.33
N GLU A 649 -5.75 22.76 20.32
CA GLU A 649 -7.06 22.61 19.66
C GLU A 649 -7.22 21.21 19.06
N ASN A 650 -6.18 20.71 18.39
CA ASN A 650 -6.18 19.37 17.81
C ASN A 650 -6.26 18.29 18.91
N LEU A 651 -5.45 18.38 19.97
CA LEU A 651 -5.43 17.40 21.05
C LEU A 651 -6.78 17.29 21.76
N GLU A 652 -7.50 18.40 21.94
CA GLU A 652 -8.86 18.40 22.47
C GLU A 652 -9.84 17.58 21.60
N ALA A 653 -9.70 17.67 20.26
CA ALA A 653 -10.49 16.85 19.34
C ALA A 653 -10.15 15.36 19.47
N LEU A 654 -8.86 15.02 19.62
CA LEU A 654 -8.42 13.64 19.83
C LEU A 654 -8.91 13.07 21.17
N ASP A 655 -8.94 13.87 22.23
CA ASP A 655 -9.49 13.49 23.54
C ASP A 655 -10.99 13.15 23.46
N SER A 656 -11.73 13.79 22.56
CA SER A 656 -13.12 13.42 22.29
C SER A 656 -13.21 12.01 21.68
N LEU A 657 -12.39 11.72 20.66
CA LEU A 657 -12.34 10.40 20.02
C LEU A 657 -11.88 9.31 21.00
N ALA A 658 -10.85 9.61 21.80
CA ALA A 658 -10.33 8.67 22.78
C ALA A 658 -11.38 8.28 23.82
N ARG A 659 -12.24 9.22 24.25
CA ARG A 659 -13.39 8.91 25.10
C ARG A 659 -14.48 8.10 24.38
N GLU A 660 -14.77 8.42 23.12
CA GLU A 660 -15.74 7.70 22.29
C GLU A 660 -15.36 6.22 22.13
N LEU A 661 -14.08 5.96 21.80
CA LEU A 661 -13.57 4.62 21.47
C LEU A 661 -12.81 3.95 22.63
N SER A 662 -12.77 4.57 23.82
CA SER A 662 -12.01 4.09 24.99
C SER A 662 -10.52 3.86 24.71
N LEU A 663 -9.90 4.78 23.97
CA LEU A 663 -8.47 4.75 23.64
C LEU A 663 -7.65 5.46 24.71
N SER A 664 -6.41 5.01 24.88
CA SER A 664 -5.37 5.75 25.60
C SER A 664 -4.59 6.66 24.64
N ILE A 665 -4.21 7.83 25.11
CA ILE A 665 -3.37 8.78 24.36
C ILE A 665 -2.03 8.86 25.08
N ALA A 666 -0.97 8.58 24.32
CA ALA A 666 0.41 8.83 24.72
C ALA A 666 0.98 9.97 23.88
N THR A 667 1.93 10.73 24.43
CA THR A 667 2.58 11.82 23.70
C THR A 667 4.08 11.61 23.66
N ALA A 668 4.71 11.90 22.52
CA ALA A 668 6.15 12.03 22.40
C ALA A 668 6.51 13.48 22.08
N PRO A 669 7.48 14.08 22.79
CA PRO A 669 7.86 15.46 22.58
C PRO A 669 8.56 15.65 21.23
N GLN A 670 8.55 16.88 20.73
CA GLN A 670 9.39 17.31 19.62
C GLN A 670 10.86 17.37 20.07
N PHE A 671 11.75 16.78 19.28
CA PHE A 671 13.20 16.86 19.46
C PHE A 671 13.82 17.79 18.42
N ASP A 672 14.97 18.40 18.75
CA ASP A 672 15.78 19.22 17.84
C ASP A 672 16.86 18.40 17.09
N GLU A 673 16.95 17.10 17.39
CA GLU A 673 17.86 16.12 16.79
C GLU A 673 17.08 14.92 16.23
N ASP A 674 17.69 14.17 15.30
CA ASP A 674 17.10 12.96 14.74
C ASP A 674 17.38 11.84 15.74
N LEU A 675 16.36 11.04 16.03
CA LEU A 675 16.42 10.02 17.06
C LEU A 675 16.90 8.68 16.48
N ASP A 676 18.00 8.75 15.75
CA ASP A 676 18.59 7.60 15.08
C ASP A 676 19.58 6.89 16.01
N GLY A 677 19.76 5.60 15.76
CA GLY A 677 20.60 4.74 16.57
C GLY A 677 20.00 4.45 17.96
N LEU A 678 20.62 3.51 18.66
CA LEU A 678 20.10 3.01 19.94
C LEU A 678 20.02 4.10 21.02
N GLU A 679 20.90 5.09 21.04
CA GLU A 679 20.83 6.15 22.05
C GLU A 679 19.63 7.09 21.83
N GLY A 680 19.38 7.50 20.58
CA GLY A 680 18.24 8.34 20.22
C GLY A 680 16.89 7.64 20.46
N LEU A 681 16.82 6.35 20.09
CA LEU A 681 15.66 5.51 20.34
C LEU A 681 15.40 5.27 21.84
N GLU A 682 16.46 5.18 22.67
CA GLU A 682 16.34 5.10 24.13
C GLU A 682 15.79 6.40 24.72
N ALA A 683 16.20 7.56 24.20
CA ALA A 683 15.65 8.86 24.60
C ALA A 683 14.16 8.98 24.23
N LEU A 684 13.77 8.55 23.03
CA LEU A 684 12.37 8.53 22.60
C LEU A 684 11.53 7.58 23.46
N GLY A 685 12.02 6.37 23.73
CA GLY A 685 11.36 5.40 24.61
C GLY A 685 11.20 5.95 26.02
N GLY A 686 12.25 6.58 26.57
CA GLY A 686 12.19 7.25 27.86
C GLY A 686 11.16 8.38 27.91
N ALA A 687 10.88 9.05 26.80
CA ALA A 687 9.83 10.08 26.74
C ALA A 687 8.42 9.49 26.61
N LEU A 688 8.24 8.46 25.78
CA LEU A 688 6.95 7.78 25.58
C LEU A 688 6.41 7.12 26.86
N PHE A 689 7.30 6.58 27.70
CA PHE A 689 6.96 5.84 28.91
C PHE A 689 7.18 6.64 30.21
N LYS A 690 7.35 7.96 30.14
CA LYS A 690 7.22 8.85 31.31
C LYS A 690 5.76 9.07 31.63
#